data_AF-A0A8J8MQK2-F1
#
_entry.id   AF-A0A8J8MQK2-F1
#
_cell.length_a   1.000
_cell.length_b   1.000
_cell.length_c   1.000
_cell.angle_alpha   90.00
_cell.angle_beta   90.00
_cell.angle_gamma   90.00
#
_symmetry.space_group_name_H-M   'P 1'
#
loop_
_entity.id
_entity.type
_entity.pdbx_description
1 polymer ?
#
loop_
_entity_poly.entity_id
_entity_poly.type
_entity_poly.pdbx_seq_one_letter_code
_entity_poly.pdbx_strand_id
1 'polypeptide(L)'
;MIVGKVYAATGVIDGELKVWHTVTITFDGPNTNEQASDNPFLNYRLNVTFTNGNTSYVVPGYYAADGNASNTSADSGNKWRVKFTPNKTGTWTYKVSFRKGNNIAINDDVNAGQPVSFDGETGSFNITQTDKSGSDFRAKGRLNYVGENYLQFEGTGKYYIKGGADSPENFLAFKDFDQTPTNKHHYNPHANDWKNGDPTWKGTKGKNIIGALNYLAGKGMNSVYFLTMNVNGDGKDVWPWTSSNAYNRFDCSKLDQWEIVFSHMDKLGLLMHVITQETENDQLLNGGALGTQRKLYYRELIARFSHHLGLVWNLGEENTNTDAELKAFSKYFKEHDPYKHMVVVHTYPGQKDKVFTPLLGYQYLDGPSLQMGSVNDTHATVIKWLDKSANAGRPWVVNLDEQGPANVGVKPDKDDYWHDDIRKKALWGTLMAGGAGCEWYFGYHYDHDDLDCQDWRSRDHMWDLTRYALEFFQKHLPFTEMSHNDGLTSHGSDYCFAKPGKVYAIYLPSGGTTNLNLESYNGTYDVKWYNPRQGGNLQNGTVTTITGFGNKAIGYPPNNTSYDWVALVTLKEAGPTPDILDFTPTEDVYIENTTTHNVNVLKVQQSSSQRTVYLKFNVTGVTKTVDANTLTLTCTSDGGTPKLRVYAGSSSNWTEASINSGNAPTTGALLASYDSPIAVGQSVSLDLGKHITGNGTYTLIIKGNNGSNDAWFNASEAANGKPKLTLSLQ
;
A
#
# COMPACT_ATOMS: atom_id res chain seq x y z
N MET A 1 -7.91 -0.69 -37.61
CA MET A 1 -9.32 -1.16 -37.61
C MET A 1 -10.19 0.07 -37.79
N ILE A 2 -11.16 0.05 -38.70
CA ILE A 2 -11.94 1.23 -39.09
C ILE A 2 -12.71 1.73 -37.85
N VAL A 3 -12.32 2.90 -37.33
CA VAL A 3 -12.99 3.60 -36.24
C VAL A 3 -14.33 4.10 -36.80
N GLY A 4 -15.42 3.44 -36.42
CA GLY A 4 -16.77 3.80 -36.87
C GLY A 4 -17.25 5.04 -36.13
N LYS A 5 -17.18 6.22 -36.74
CA LYS A 5 -17.89 7.41 -36.27
C LYS A 5 -19.39 7.16 -36.44
N VAL A 6 -20.11 7.07 -35.33
CA VAL A 6 -21.57 7.04 -35.33
C VAL A 6 -22.06 8.44 -34.99
N TYR A 7 -22.75 9.07 -35.93
CA TYR A 7 -23.37 10.38 -35.73
C TYR A 7 -24.70 10.18 -35.00
N ALA A 8 -24.70 10.34 -33.67
CA ALA A 8 -25.94 10.67 -32.96
C ALA A 8 -26.23 12.16 -33.19
N ALA A 9 -27.48 12.56 -33.26
CA ALA A 9 -27.88 13.92 -33.60
C ALA A 9 -27.48 14.90 -32.48
N THR A 10 -26.20 15.30 -32.43
CA THR A 10 -25.57 16.57 -31.97
C THR A 10 -24.15 16.40 -31.37
N GLY A 11 -23.86 15.29 -30.66
CA GLY A 11 -22.52 14.94 -30.18
C GLY A 11 -21.81 13.89 -31.04
N VAL A 12 -20.52 14.08 -31.35
CA VAL A 12 -19.69 13.12 -32.09
C VAL A 12 -19.04 12.14 -31.12
N ILE A 13 -19.41 10.85 -31.24
CA ILE A 13 -18.89 9.76 -30.42
C ILE A 13 -17.66 9.14 -31.10
N ASP A 14 -16.58 8.98 -30.34
CA ASP A 14 -15.32 8.38 -30.78
C ASP A 14 -14.77 7.37 -29.74
N GLY A 15 -13.91 6.47 -30.19
CA GLY A 15 -13.30 5.40 -29.38
C GLY A 15 -13.83 3.99 -29.71
N GLU A 16 -13.18 2.98 -29.13
CA GLU A 16 -13.63 1.59 -29.22
C GLU A 16 -14.83 1.40 -28.27
N LEU A 17 -16.03 1.11 -28.81
CA LEU A 17 -17.27 0.95 -28.03
C LEU A 17 -17.31 -0.39 -27.27
N LYS A 18 -16.45 -0.52 -26.26
CA LYS A 18 -16.23 -1.71 -25.45
C LYS A 18 -16.17 -1.37 -23.96
N VAL A 19 -16.54 -2.31 -23.10
CA VAL A 19 -16.36 -2.14 -21.64
C VAL A 19 -14.90 -1.85 -21.35
N TRP A 20 -14.65 -0.92 -20.43
CA TRP A 20 -13.32 -0.44 -20.01
C TRP A 20 -12.57 0.39 -21.03
N HIS A 21 -13.13 0.67 -22.21
CA HIS A 21 -12.48 1.53 -23.21
C HIS A 21 -13.09 2.93 -23.13
N THR A 22 -12.26 3.95 -23.26
CA THR A 22 -12.72 5.33 -23.23
C THR A 22 -13.59 5.66 -24.44
N VAL A 23 -14.79 6.14 -24.17
CA VAL A 23 -15.72 6.75 -25.12
C VAL A 23 -15.60 8.26 -24.98
N THR A 24 -15.19 8.93 -26.04
CA THR A 24 -15.13 10.40 -26.07
C THR A 24 -16.33 10.93 -26.82
N ILE A 25 -17.06 11.88 -26.23
CA ILE A 25 -18.12 12.62 -26.93
C ILE A 25 -17.67 14.06 -27.08
N THR A 26 -17.67 14.56 -28.32
CA THR A 26 -17.31 15.95 -28.67
C THR A 26 -18.55 16.70 -29.16
N PHE A 27 -18.79 17.88 -28.59
CA PHE A 27 -19.88 18.77 -28.94
C PHE A 27 -19.36 20.07 -29.57
N ASP A 28 -20.15 20.64 -30.47
CA ASP A 28 -19.91 21.96 -31.07
C ASP A 28 -20.62 23.03 -30.23
N GLY A 29 -19.84 23.79 -29.46
CA GLY A 29 -20.33 24.79 -28.53
C GLY A 29 -19.97 26.22 -28.89
N PRO A 30 -20.00 27.13 -27.91
CA PRO A 30 -19.48 28.48 -28.06
C PRO A 30 -18.02 28.44 -28.51
N ASN A 31 -17.69 29.25 -29.51
CA ASN A 31 -16.31 29.49 -29.90
C ASN A 31 -15.63 30.39 -28.87
N THR A 32 -14.44 30.00 -28.42
CA THR A 32 -13.67 30.71 -27.40
C THR A 32 -12.17 30.42 -27.59
N ASN A 33 -11.35 30.81 -26.62
CA ASN A 33 -9.92 30.49 -26.58
C ASN A 33 -9.41 30.53 -25.14
N GLU A 34 -8.22 30.00 -24.90
CA GLU A 34 -7.59 29.89 -23.59
C GLU A 34 -7.54 31.25 -22.84
N GLN A 35 -7.33 32.35 -23.57
CA GLN A 35 -7.18 33.70 -23.02
C GLN A 35 -8.45 34.55 -23.14
N ALA A 36 -9.60 33.96 -23.51
CA ALA A 36 -10.83 34.71 -23.71
C ALA A 36 -11.25 35.46 -22.44
N SER A 37 -11.78 36.67 -22.60
CA SER A 37 -12.22 37.51 -21.47
C SER A 37 -13.25 36.80 -20.59
N ASP A 38 -14.18 36.08 -21.22
CA ASP A 38 -15.05 35.12 -20.56
C ASP A 38 -14.33 33.77 -20.45
N ASN A 39 -13.91 33.40 -19.24
CA ASN A 39 -13.03 32.26 -19.01
C ASN A 39 -13.73 30.93 -19.36
N PRO A 40 -13.29 30.18 -20.40
CA PRO A 40 -13.97 28.96 -20.82
C PRO A 40 -13.86 27.82 -19.81
N PHE A 41 -12.85 27.84 -18.94
CA PHE A 41 -12.61 26.82 -17.93
C PHE A 41 -13.43 27.06 -16.66
N LEU A 42 -13.63 28.33 -16.30
CA LEU A 42 -14.27 28.71 -15.03
C LEU A 42 -15.75 29.07 -15.17
N ASN A 43 -16.13 29.67 -16.31
CA ASN A 43 -17.48 30.21 -16.51
C ASN A 43 -18.40 29.32 -17.35
N TYR A 44 -17.95 28.10 -17.68
CA TYR A 44 -18.75 27.07 -18.33
C TYR A 44 -18.64 25.76 -17.55
N ARG A 45 -19.75 25.03 -17.44
CA ARG A 45 -19.81 23.71 -16.81
C ARG A 45 -20.49 22.75 -17.76
N LEU A 46 -19.71 21.85 -18.34
CA LEU A 46 -20.20 20.66 -19.03
C LEU A 46 -20.21 19.49 -18.05
N ASN A 47 -21.38 18.89 -17.83
CA ASN A 47 -21.53 17.59 -17.19
C ASN A 47 -22.43 16.72 -18.09
N VAL A 48 -22.08 15.44 -18.23
CA VAL A 48 -22.88 14.49 -19.01
C VAL A 48 -23.26 13.31 -18.12
N THR A 49 -24.56 13.05 -18.01
CA THR A 49 -25.09 11.92 -17.26
C THR A 49 -25.24 10.73 -18.19
N PHE A 50 -24.48 9.67 -17.96
CA PHE A 50 -24.55 8.40 -18.68
C PHE A 50 -25.35 7.37 -17.88
N THR A 51 -26.27 6.66 -18.52
CA THR A 51 -27.11 5.64 -17.87
C THR A 51 -27.19 4.33 -18.65
N ASN A 52 -27.17 3.21 -17.93
CA ASN A 52 -27.44 1.86 -18.42
C ASN A 52 -28.16 1.09 -17.30
N GLY A 53 -29.48 0.87 -17.47
CA GLY A 53 -30.34 0.33 -16.43
C GLY A 53 -30.29 1.18 -15.15
N ASN A 54 -29.92 0.56 -14.03
CA ASN A 54 -29.78 1.23 -12.73
C ASN A 54 -28.40 1.87 -12.50
N THR A 55 -27.46 1.73 -13.45
CA THR A 55 -26.12 2.32 -13.35
C THR A 55 -26.13 3.70 -13.98
N SER A 56 -25.59 4.69 -13.27
CA SER A 56 -25.54 6.09 -13.70
C SER A 56 -24.22 6.73 -13.29
N TYR A 57 -23.64 7.53 -14.19
CA TYR A 57 -22.44 8.33 -13.94
C TYR A 57 -22.69 9.77 -14.37
N VAL A 58 -22.33 10.75 -13.54
CA VAL A 58 -22.26 12.15 -13.94
C VAL A 58 -20.80 12.48 -14.18
N VAL A 59 -20.43 12.67 -15.44
CA VAL A 59 -19.03 12.85 -15.84
C VAL A 59 -18.80 14.31 -16.23
N PRO A 60 -17.84 15.01 -15.61
CA PRO A 60 -17.51 16.38 -16.02
C PRO A 60 -16.80 16.38 -17.37
N GLY A 61 -17.19 17.32 -18.22
CA GLY A 61 -16.48 17.66 -19.45
C GLY A 61 -15.64 18.91 -19.33
N TYR A 62 -14.92 19.23 -20.41
CA TYR A 62 -13.91 20.27 -20.49
C TYR A 62 -13.88 20.95 -21.87
N TYR A 63 -13.26 22.14 -21.95
CA TYR A 63 -13.02 22.85 -23.21
C TYR A 63 -11.79 22.28 -23.94
N ALA A 64 -11.93 22.00 -25.24
CA ALA A 64 -10.96 21.23 -26.02
C ALA A 64 -10.47 21.96 -27.30
N ALA A 65 -10.53 23.29 -27.33
CA ALA A 65 -10.10 24.10 -28.47
C ALA A 65 -10.72 23.64 -29.81
N ASP A 66 -9.91 23.16 -30.76
CA ASP A 66 -10.34 22.65 -32.07
C ASP A 66 -10.65 21.14 -32.07
N GLY A 67 -10.46 20.45 -30.95
CA GLY A 67 -10.61 19.00 -30.81
C GLY A 67 -9.44 18.20 -31.39
N ASN A 68 -8.36 18.83 -31.84
CA ASN A 68 -7.15 18.15 -32.31
C ASN A 68 -5.90 18.86 -31.81
N ALA A 69 -6.00 19.53 -30.66
CA ALA A 69 -5.00 20.44 -30.13
C ALA A 69 -3.64 19.77 -29.91
N SER A 70 -3.60 18.47 -29.62
CA SER A 70 -2.34 17.72 -29.54
C SER A 70 -1.52 17.74 -30.83
N ASN A 71 -2.18 17.84 -32.00
CA ASN A 71 -1.54 17.90 -33.30
C ASN A 71 -1.47 19.32 -33.87
N THR A 72 -2.44 20.19 -33.57
CA THR A 72 -2.55 21.53 -34.16
C THR A 72 -1.96 22.64 -33.30
N SER A 73 -1.74 22.39 -32.01
CA SER A 73 -1.47 23.41 -30.99
C SER A 73 -2.53 24.49 -30.89
N ALA A 74 -3.77 24.17 -31.27
CA ALA A 74 -4.84 25.14 -31.18
C ALA A 74 -5.10 25.54 -29.72
N ASP A 75 -5.14 26.84 -29.48
CA ASP A 75 -5.54 27.49 -28.24
C ASP A 75 -7.01 27.98 -28.29
N SER A 76 -7.68 27.73 -29.40
CA SER A 76 -8.96 28.31 -29.75
C SER A 76 -9.80 27.37 -30.58
N GLY A 77 -11.11 27.61 -30.57
CA GLY A 77 -12.08 26.78 -31.26
C GLY A 77 -13.35 26.61 -30.45
N ASN A 78 -14.20 25.68 -30.89
CA ASN A 78 -15.56 25.51 -30.40
C ASN A 78 -15.85 24.09 -29.88
N LYS A 79 -14.83 23.28 -29.62
CA LYS A 79 -15.01 21.89 -29.18
C LYS A 79 -15.06 21.77 -27.66
N TRP A 80 -16.04 21.01 -27.19
CA TRP A 80 -16.25 20.68 -25.78
C TRP A 80 -16.36 19.17 -25.65
N ARG A 81 -15.65 18.58 -24.70
CA ARG A 81 -15.48 17.12 -24.61
C ARG A 81 -15.86 16.56 -23.26
N VAL A 82 -16.32 15.32 -23.28
CA VAL A 82 -16.42 14.44 -22.11
C VAL A 82 -15.80 13.10 -22.45
N LYS A 83 -15.11 12.49 -21.48
CA LYS A 83 -14.54 11.14 -21.60
C LYS A 83 -15.16 10.21 -20.59
N PHE A 84 -15.80 9.16 -21.09
CA PHE A 84 -16.54 8.19 -20.28
C PHE A 84 -15.99 6.78 -20.50
N THR A 85 -15.75 6.03 -19.43
CA THR A 85 -15.30 4.64 -19.52
C THR A 85 -16.39 3.71 -18.95
N PRO A 86 -17.18 3.04 -19.81
CA PRO A 86 -18.30 2.19 -19.40
C PRO A 86 -17.81 0.90 -18.74
N ASN A 87 -18.48 0.50 -17.66
CA ASN A 87 -18.18 -0.75 -16.95
C ASN A 87 -19.07 -1.93 -17.33
N LYS A 88 -20.05 -1.72 -18.22
CA LYS A 88 -21.05 -2.73 -18.58
C LYS A 88 -21.39 -2.69 -20.06
N THR A 89 -21.66 -3.86 -20.62
CA THR A 89 -22.16 -4.03 -21.99
C THR A 89 -23.60 -3.53 -22.13
N GLY A 90 -24.04 -3.38 -23.38
CA GLY A 90 -25.39 -2.97 -23.72
C GLY A 90 -25.50 -1.47 -24.03
N THR A 91 -26.74 -1.01 -24.19
CA THR A 91 -27.02 0.37 -24.56
C THR A 91 -26.83 1.32 -23.40
N TRP A 92 -25.91 2.25 -23.56
CA TRP A 92 -25.79 3.42 -22.71
C TRP A 92 -26.52 4.59 -23.37
N THR A 93 -27.29 5.34 -22.58
CA THR A 93 -27.84 6.64 -23.00
C THR A 93 -27.12 7.75 -22.27
N TYR A 94 -27.09 8.95 -22.84
CA TYR A 94 -26.52 10.11 -22.18
C TYR A 94 -27.47 11.31 -22.23
N LYS A 95 -27.36 12.20 -21.24
CA LYS A 95 -28.02 13.51 -21.19
C LYS A 95 -27.01 14.59 -20.79
N VAL A 96 -26.98 15.68 -21.55
CA VAL A 96 -26.03 16.79 -21.37
C VAL A 96 -26.62 17.87 -20.46
N SER A 97 -25.78 18.42 -19.58
CA SER A 97 -25.99 19.69 -18.87
C SER A 97 -24.82 20.61 -19.21
N PHE A 98 -25.09 21.68 -19.95
CA PHE A 98 -24.09 22.69 -20.32
C PHE A 98 -24.54 24.07 -19.86
N ARG A 99 -23.86 24.57 -18.83
CA ARG A 99 -24.27 25.77 -18.09
C ARG A 99 -23.21 26.84 -18.19
N LYS A 100 -23.64 28.09 -18.31
CA LYS A 100 -22.80 29.28 -18.27
C LYS A 100 -23.14 30.13 -17.06
N GLY A 101 -22.13 30.67 -16.39
CA GLY A 101 -22.31 31.57 -15.26
C GLY A 101 -20.98 31.85 -14.57
N ASN A 102 -20.95 32.86 -13.71
CA ASN A 102 -19.74 33.19 -12.96
C ASN A 102 -19.30 32.02 -12.07
N ASN A 103 -18.06 31.55 -12.23
CA ASN A 103 -17.49 30.42 -11.47
C ASN A 103 -18.33 29.13 -11.53
N ILE A 104 -19.14 28.95 -12.58
CA ILE A 104 -20.11 27.85 -12.64
C ILE A 104 -19.44 26.47 -12.68
N ALA A 105 -18.20 26.38 -13.19
CA ALA A 105 -17.47 25.12 -13.29
C ALA A 105 -17.34 24.42 -11.92
N ILE A 106 -17.14 25.19 -10.85
CA ILE A 106 -16.85 24.73 -9.48
C ILE A 106 -18.03 24.88 -8.53
N ASN A 107 -19.23 25.12 -9.06
CA ASN A 107 -20.46 25.20 -8.30
C ASN A 107 -21.16 23.84 -8.33
N ASP A 108 -21.60 23.34 -7.17
CA ASP A 108 -22.20 22.00 -7.05
C ASP A 108 -23.72 22.01 -7.29
N ASP A 109 -24.37 23.19 -7.29
CA ASP A 109 -25.77 23.31 -7.65
C ASP A 109 -25.96 22.99 -9.14
N VAL A 110 -26.58 21.85 -9.42
CA VAL A 110 -26.85 21.34 -10.77
C VAL A 110 -27.66 22.30 -11.62
N ASN A 111 -28.43 23.22 -11.02
CA ASN A 111 -29.28 24.18 -11.71
C ASN A 111 -28.66 25.58 -11.82
N ALA A 112 -27.53 25.85 -11.16
CA ALA A 112 -26.88 27.15 -11.21
C ALA A 112 -26.49 27.57 -12.64
N GLY A 113 -26.37 28.88 -12.83
CA GLY A 113 -26.09 29.48 -14.13
C GLY A 113 -27.29 29.42 -15.08
N GLN A 114 -27.03 29.62 -16.36
CA GLN A 114 -28.03 29.52 -17.43
C GLN A 114 -27.65 28.38 -18.39
N PRO A 115 -28.61 27.57 -18.85
CA PRO A 115 -28.37 26.62 -19.92
C PRO A 115 -27.92 27.37 -21.18
N VAL A 116 -26.89 26.85 -21.84
CA VAL A 116 -26.34 27.38 -23.08
C VAL A 116 -26.23 26.23 -24.10
N SER A 117 -25.76 26.51 -25.32
CA SER A 117 -25.68 25.59 -26.47
C SER A 117 -25.58 24.11 -26.10
N PHE A 118 -26.39 23.26 -26.74
CA PHE A 118 -26.46 21.81 -26.51
C PHE A 118 -26.88 21.33 -25.09
N ASP A 119 -27.20 22.21 -24.13
CA ASP A 119 -27.84 21.79 -22.87
C ASP A 119 -29.12 20.99 -23.14
N GLY A 120 -29.27 19.87 -22.44
CA GLY A 120 -30.42 18.98 -22.59
C GLY A 120 -30.31 17.99 -23.76
N GLU A 121 -29.27 18.05 -24.59
CA GLU A 121 -29.05 17.06 -25.63
C GLU A 121 -28.95 15.64 -25.07
N THR A 122 -29.41 14.68 -25.86
CA THR A 122 -29.39 13.26 -25.50
C THR A 122 -28.91 12.42 -26.65
N GLY A 123 -28.41 11.23 -26.34
CA GLY A 123 -28.04 10.24 -27.34
C GLY A 123 -27.82 8.87 -26.71
N SER A 124 -27.39 7.92 -27.53
CA SER A 124 -27.10 6.57 -27.07
C SER A 124 -26.04 5.89 -27.92
N PHE A 125 -25.37 4.90 -27.35
CA PHE A 125 -24.40 4.04 -28.01
C PHE A 125 -24.40 2.66 -27.36
N ASN A 126 -24.03 1.63 -28.12
CA ASN A 126 -24.00 0.26 -27.62
C ASN A 126 -22.57 -0.16 -27.28
N ILE A 127 -22.37 -0.69 -26.09
CA ILE A 127 -21.08 -1.17 -25.59
C ILE A 127 -21.00 -2.70 -25.69
N THR A 128 -19.90 -3.19 -26.25
CA THR A 128 -19.60 -4.62 -26.39
C THR A 128 -18.52 -5.08 -25.41
N GLN A 129 -18.21 -6.37 -25.41
CA GLN A 129 -17.15 -6.90 -24.55
C GLN A 129 -15.76 -6.44 -25.03
N THR A 130 -14.87 -6.17 -24.08
CA THR A 130 -13.44 -5.93 -24.36
C THR A 130 -12.81 -7.16 -25.03
N ASP A 131 -11.89 -6.91 -25.96
CA ASP A 131 -11.06 -7.93 -26.61
C ASP A 131 -9.59 -7.85 -26.16
N LYS A 132 -9.29 -7.01 -25.17
CA LYS A 132 -7.94 -6.87 -24.62
C LYS A 132 -7.64 -8.01 -23.65
N SER A 133 -6.36 -8.31 -23.47
CA SER A 133 -5.86 -9.36 -22.58
C SER A 133 -4.53 -8.94 -21.95
N GLY A 134 -3.99 -9.74 -21.03
CA GLY A 134 -2.64 -9.53 -20.48
C GLY A 134 -2.54 -8.38 -19.48
N SER A 135 -1.51 -7.55 -19.61
CA SER A 135 -1.23 -6.44 -18.68
C SER A 135 -2.16 -5.24 -18.86
N ASP A 136 -2.66 -5.01 -20.08
CA ASP A 136 -3.59 -3.94 -20.45
C ASP A 136 -4.74 -3.84 -19.46
N PHE A 137 -4.92 -2.69 -18.83
CA PHE A 137 -5.96 -2.51 -17.82
C PHE A 137 -7.36 -2.65 -18.40
N ARG A 138 -7.55 -2.42 -19.70
CA ARG A 138 -8.84 -2.64 -20.38
C ARG A 138 -9.23 -4.12 -20.46
N ALA A 139 -8.31 -5.04 -20.18
CA ALA A 139 -8.58 -6.46 -19.99
C ALA A 139 -9.05 -6.80 -18.57
N LYS A 140 -8.74 -5.94 -17.59
CA LYS A 140 -8.90 -6.21 -16.16
C LYS A 140 -10.05 -5.40 -15.54
N GLY A 141 -10.35 -4.24 -16.11
CA GLY A 141 -11.31 -3.25 -15.58
C GLY A 141 -10.62 -2.17 -14.75
N ARG A 142 -11.42 -1.32 -14.10
CA ARG A 142 -10.93 -0.23 -13.26
C ARG A 142 -10.34 -0.76 -11.96
N LEU A 143 -9.25 -0.17 -11.51
CA LEU A 143 -8.62 -0.49 -10.24
C LEU A 143 -9.24 0.36 -9.12
N ASN A 144 -9.85 -0.30 -8.12
CA ASN A 144 -10.63 0.35 -7.09
C ASN A 144 -10.10 0.04 -5.68
N TYR A 145 -10.26 1.00 -4.78
CA TYR A 145 -10.22 0.72 -3.34
C TYR A 145 -11.51 0.02 -2.93
N VAL A 146 -11.37 -1.14 -2.28
CA VAL A 146 -12.50 -2.03 -1.93
C VAL A 146 -12.76 -2.11 -0.43
N GLY A 147 -12.18 -1.19 0.37
CA GLY A 147 -12.32 -1.21 1.83
C GLY A 147 -11.30 -2.11 2.54
N GLU A 148 -10.30 -2.60 1.82
CA GLU A 148 -9.27 -3.53 2.29
C GLU A 148 -7.86 -2.95 2.04
N ASN A 149 -6.82 -3.68 2.47
CA ASN A 149 -5.42 -3.22 2.41
C ASN A 149 -4.81 -3.19 0.99
N TYR A 150 -5.55 -3.66 -0.01
CA TYR A 150 -5.09 -3.75 -1.40
C TYR A 150 -6.16 -3.23 -2.38
N LEU A 151 -5.70 -2.74 -3.52
CA LEU A 151 -6.58 -2.39 -4.63
C LEU A 151 -7.01 -3.64 -5.40
N GLN A 152 -8.20 -3.59 -5.99
CA GLN A 152 -8.77 -4.70 -6.76
C GLN A 152 -9.35 -4.22 -8.10
N PHE A 153 -9.11 -4.99 -9.15
CA PHE A 153 -9.70 -4.73 -10.47
C PHE A 153 -11.19 -5.10 -10.49
N GLU A 154 -12.06 -4.13 -10.78
CA GLU A 154 -13.51 -4.27 -10.85
C GLU A 154 -13.96 -5.38 -11.82
N GLY A 155 -13.28 -5.49 -12.98
CA GLY A 155 -13.69 -6.42 -14.03
C GLY A 155 -13.27 -7.87 -13.80
N THR A 156 -12.19 -8.11 -13.04
CA THR A 156 -11.62 -9.46 -12.86
C THR A 156 -11.57 -9.95 -11.41
N GLY A 157 -11.76 -9.07 -10.44
CA GLY A 157 -11.59 -9.37 -9.01
C GLY A 157 -10.13 -9.62 -8.60
N LYS A 158 -9.16 -9.43 -9.50
CA LYS A 158 -7.74 -9.63 -9.18
C LYS A 158 -7.21 -8.46 -8.36
N TYR A 159 -6.49 -8.78 -7.30
CA TYR A 159 -5.83 -7.81 -6.46
C TYR A 159 -4.50 -7.33 -7.06
N TYR A 160 -4.11 -6.13 -6.66
CA TYR A 160 -2.99 -5.40 -7.22
C TYR A 160 -1.94 -5.10 -6.16
N ILE A 161 -0.68 -5.31 -6.52
CA ILE A 161 0.49 -4.90 -5.73
C ILE A 161 1.34 -4.02 -6.64
N LYS A 162 1.65 -2.81 -6.16
CA LYS A 162 2.39 -1.78 -6.89
C LYS A 162 3.90 -2.08 -6.93
N GLY A 163 4.53 -1.82 -8.07
CA GLY A 163 5.97 -1.84 -8.29
C GLY A 163 6.30 -0.91 -9.44
N GLY A 164 6.92 0.23 -9.16
CA GLY A 164 7.04 1.29 -10.16
C GLY A 164 8.15 2.30 -9.91
N ALA A 165 8.17 3.32 -10.76
CA ALA A 165 9.10 4.44 -10.64
C ALA A 165 8.44 5.58 -9.85
N ASP A 166 9.16 6.10 -8.85
CA ASP A 166 8.81 7.34 -8.16
C ASP A 166 9.52 8.56 -8.79
N SER A 167 10.54 8.30 -9.61
CA SER A 167 11.35 9.33 -10.27
C SER A 167 11.39 9.16 -11.80
N PRO A 168 11.51 10.25 -12.57
CA PRO A 168 11.61 11.63 -12.08
C PRO A 168 10.24 12.23 -11.70
N GLU A 169 10.18 13.01 -10.62
CA GLU A 169 8.93 13.69 -10.20
C GLU A 169 8.32 14.55 -11.32
N ASN A 170 9.18 15.19 -12.11
CA ASN A 170 8.85 16.10 -13.19
C ASN A 170 8.82 15.38 -14.54
N PHE A 171 8.43 14.10 -14.57
CA PHE A 171 8.30 13.26 -15.77
C PHE A 171 7.59 13.98 -16.94
N LEU A 172 6.62 14.84 -16.64
CA LEU A 172 5.84 15.62 -17.60
C LEU A 172 6.56 16.88 -18.15
N ALA A 173 7.76 17.23 -17.68
CA ALA A 173 8.62 18.30 -18.24
C ALA A 173 9.36 17.83 -19.51
N PHE A 174 8.63 17.14 -20.39
CA PHE A 174 9.14 16.55 -21.61
C PHE A 174 9.09 17.53 -22.78
N LYS A 175 10.20 17.63 -23.50
CA LYS A 175 10.45 18.67 -24.52
C LYS A 175 9.45 18.72 -25.68
N ASP A 176 8.80 17.60 -26.00
CA ASP A 176 7.95 17.50 -27.18
C ASP A 176 6.51 17.96 -26.88
N PHE A 177 6.16 18.11 -25.60
CA PHE A 177 4.92 18.75 -25.21
C PHE A 177 4.95 20.24 -25.55
N ASP A 178 3.80 20.78 -25.93
CA ASP A 178 3.65 22.19 -26.19
C ASP A 178 3.73 22.99 -24.87
N GLN A 179 4.27 24.21 -24.94
CA GLN A 179 4.47 25.13 -23.81
C GLN A 179 5.18 24.52 -22.58
N THR A 180 6.13 23.61 -22.80
CA THR A 180 7.06 23.13 -21.76
C THR A 180 8.31 24.03 -21.74
N PRO A 181 8.58 24.78 -20.66
CA PRO A 181 9.54 25.89 -20.67
C PRO A 181 11.01 25.47 -20.64
N THR A 182 11.35 24.38 -19.95
CA THR A 182 12.76 23.98 -19.73
C THR A 182 13.26 22.98 -20.76
N ASN A 183 12.35 22.31 -21.49
CA ASN A 183 12.67 21.18 -22.38
C ASN A 183 13.61 20.16 -21.73
N LYS A 184 13.47 19.94 -20.41
CA LYS A 184 14.46 19.22 -19.60
C LYS A 184 14.58 17.75 -19.98
N HIS A 185 13.45 17.07 -20.17
CA HIS A 185 13.48 15.64 -20.53
C HIS A 185 13.41 15.41 -22.03
N HIS A 186 14.34 14.59 -22.50
CA HIS A 186 14.45 14.14 -23.88
C HIS A 186 14.20 12.64 -24.02
N TYR A 187 14.53 11.86 -22.98
CA TYR A 187 14.44 10.39 -22.95
C TYR A 187 15.08 9.71 -24.17
N ASN A 188 16.13 10.31 -24.75
CA ASN A 188 16.77 9.81 -25.98
C ASN A 188 17.21 8.33 -25.90
N PRO A 189 17.71 7.81 -24.75
CA PRO A 189 18.05 6.40 -24.63
C PRO A 189 16.89 5.44 -24.90
N HIS A 190 15.65 5.91 -24.75
CA HIS A 190 14.43 5.14 -24.98
C HIS A 190 13.86 5.23 -26.40
N ALA A 191 14.55 5.89 -27.34
CA ALA A 191 14.07 6.03 -28.72
C ALA A 191 13.83 4.67 -29.41
N ASN A 192 14.64 3.66 -29.09
CA ASN A 192 14.52 2.31 -29.65
C ASN A 192 13.48 1.44 -28.93
N ASP A 193 12.94 1.89 -27.80
CA ASP A 193 11.88 1.19 -27.08
C ASP A 193 10.49 1.52 -27.65
N TRP A 194 10.37 2.61 -28.41
CA TRP A 194 9.17 2.93 -29.19
C TRP A 194 8.99 1.92 -30.32
N LYS A 195 7.77 1.41 -30.49
CA LYS A 195 7.42 0.36 -31.44
C LYS A 195 6.47 0.87 -32.51
N ASN A 196 6.49 0.24 -33.68
CA ASN A 196 5.52 0.54 -34.73
C ASN A 196 4.09 0.31 -34.22
N GLY A 197 3.25 1.35 -34.30
CA GLY A 197 1.88 1.35 -33.80
C GLY A 197 1.70 2.05 -32.45
N ASP A 198 2.79 2.36 -31.76
CA ASP A 198 2.76 3.23 -30.59
C ASP A 198 2.34 4.65 -30.97
N PRO A 199 1.69 5.37 -30.04
CA PRO A 199 1.18 6.69 -30.35
C PRO A 199 2.30 7.71 -30.54
N THR A 200 1.96 8.75 -31.31
CA THR A 200 2.74 9.97 -31.52
C THR A 200 1.78 11.12 -31.71
N TRP A 201 2.24 12.35 -31.53
CA TRP A 201 1.55 13.55 -32.02
C TRP A 201 2.44 14.31 -33.00
N LYS A 202 1.84 15.19 -33.81
CA LYS A 202 2.54 16.00 -34.81
C LYS A 202 3.50 15.18 -35.70
N GLY A 203 3.06 13.98 -36.08
CA GLY A 203 3.81 13.04 -36.90
C GLY A 203 4.86 12.22 -36.14
N THR A 204 5.81 12.86 -35.45
CA THR A 204 6.96 12.15 -34.84
C THR A 204 7.23 12.49 -33.38
N LYS A 205 6.52 13.44 -32.80
CA LYS A 205 6.72 13.83 -31.40
C LYS A 205 6.18 12.76 -30.45
N GLY A 206 6.80 12.65 -29.28
CA GLY A 206 6.35 11.72 -28.24
C GLY A 206 7.03 10.37 -28.21
N LYS A 207 7.82 10.02 -29.23
CA LYS A 207 8.39 8.67 -29.34
C LYS A 207 9.19 8.25 -28.11
N ASN A 208 10.03 9.14 -27.60
CA ASN A 208 10.96 8.80 -26.53
C ASN A 208 10.28 8.59 -25.17
N ILE A 209 9.31 9.43 -24.79
CA ILE A 209 8.56 9.25 -23.53
C ILE A 209 7.68 7.99 -23.58
N ILE A 210 7.09 7.70 -24.74
CA ILE A 210 6.34 6.46 -24.98
C ILE A 210 7.26 5.24 -24.92
N GLY A 211 8.46 5.34 -25.51
CA GLY A 211 9.50 4.32 -25.40
C GLY A 211 9.95 4.08 -23.95
N ALA A 212 10.08 5.14 -23.15
CA ALA A 212 10.47 5.03 -21.74
C ALA A 212 9.43 4.19 -20.96
N LEU A 213 8.15 4.47 -21.17
CA LEU A 213 7.06 3.67 -20.58
C LEU A 213 7.05 2.23 -21.09
N ASN A 214 7.31 2.00 -22.38
CA ASN A 214 7.44 0.64 -22.93
C ASN A 214 8.57 -0.15 -22.28
N TYR A 215 9.71 0.48 -22.05
CA TYR A 215 10.84 -0.13 -21.36
C TYR A 215 10.44 -0.52 -19.94
N LEU A 216 9.89 0.43 -19.17
CA LEU A 216 9.51 0.21 -17.77
C LEU A 216 8.47 -0.90 -17.64
N ALA A 217 7.41 -0.87 -18.45
CA ALA A 217 6.42 -1.94 -18.54
C ALA A 217 7.03 -3.28 -19.00
N GLY A 218 8.01 -3.23 -19.91
CA GLY A 218 8.75 -4.41 -20.38
C GLY A 218 9.59 -5.07 -19.28
N LYS A 219 10.03 -4.32 -18.28
CA LYS A 219 10.67 -4.84 -17.05
C LYS A 219 9.66 -5.37 -16.03
N GLY A 220 8.36 -5.29 -16.32
CA GLY A 220 7.27 -5.76 -15.48
C GLY A 220 6.86 -4.80 -14.37
N MET A 221 7.31 -3.54 -14.42
CA MET A 221 6.79 -2.49 -13.56
C MET A 221 5.37 -2.13 -13.99
N ASN A 222 4.57 -1.75 -13.01
CA ASN A 222 3.14 -1.53 -13.17
C ASN A 222 2.69 -0.15 -12.67
N SER A 223 3.60 0.74 -12.25
CA SER A 223 3.22 2.07 -11.75
C SER A 223 4.24 3.15 -12.11
N VAL A 224 3.76 4.38 -12.27
CA VAL A 224 4.57 5.57 -12.52
C VAL A 224 3.98 6.74 -11.75
N TYR A 225 4.82 7.33 -10.92
CA TYR A 225 4.64 8.60 -10.24
C TYR A 225 4.91 9.78 -11.17
N PHE A 226 4.15 10.86 -11.01
CA PHE A 226 4.50 12.17 -11.57
C PHE A 226 3.71 13.31 -10.93
N LEU A 227 4.34 14.48 -10.88
CA LEU A 227 3.69 15.75 -10.56
C LEU A 227 2.92 16.27 -11.77
N THR A 228 1.76 16.86 -11.49
CA THR A 228 0.99 17.64 -12.48
C THR A 228 1.18 19.14 -12.33
N MET A 229 1.80 19.58 -11.22
CA MET A 229 2.13 20.96 -10.93
C MET A 229 3.32 21.02 -9.95
N ASN A 230 4.43 21.61 -10.39
CA ASN A 230 5.61 21.88 -9.56
C ASN A 230 6.04 23.37 -9.58
N VAL A 231 5.06 24.27 -9.70
CA VAL A 231 5.33 25.71 -9.77
C VAL A 231 5.93 26.18 -8.44
N ASN A 232 7.15 26.71 -8.49
CA ASN A 232 7.96 27.17 -7.34
C ASN A 232 8.69 26.10 -6.53
N GLY A 233 8.43 24.81 -6.69
CA GLY A 233 9.25 23.80 -6.03
C GLY A 233 10.41 23.35 -6.87
N ASP A 234 10.71 22.06 -6.91
CA ASP A 234 12.06 21.62 -7.25
C ASP A 234 12.34 21.69 -8.75
N GLY A 235 11.47 21.12 -9.58
CA GLY A 235 11.62 21.16 -11.04
C GLY A 235 11.25 22.50 -11.71
N LYS A 236 10.24 23.22 -11.19
CA LYS A 236 9.73 24.51 -11.75
C LYS A 236 9.41 24.48 -13.25
N ASP A 237 8.88 23.37 -13.74
CA ASP A 237 8.78 23.09 -15.18
C ASP A 237 7.53 22.32 -15.63
N VAL A 238 6.68 21.89 -14.68
CA VAL A 238 5.43 21.18 -14.92
C VAL A 238 4.25 21.97 -14.38
N TRP A 239 3.29 22.25 -15.25
CA TRP A 239 1.97 22.76 -14.89
C TRP A 239 0.98 22.57 -16.05
N PRO A 240 -0.34 22.50 -15.76
CA PRO A 240 -1.36 22.31 -16.79
C PRO A 240 -1.78 23.64 -17.47
N TRP A 241 -1.24 24.76 -16.99
CA TRP A 241 -1.65 26.10 -17.40
C TRP A 241 -0.87 26.66 -18.60
N THR A 242 -1.42 27.73 -19.17
CA THR A 242 -0.79 28.51 -20.24
C THR A 242 0.47 29.28 -19.80
N SER A 243 0.64 29.48 -18.49
CA SER A 243 1.85 30.02 -17.88
C SER A 243 1.93 29.61 -16.41
N SER A 244 3.10 29.74 -15.80
CA SER A 244 3.35 29.43 -14.38
C SER A 244 2.59 30.33 -13.40
N ASN A 245 1.85 31.33 -13.85
CA ASN A 245 1.06 32.23 -13.01
C ASN A 245 -0.42 32.37 -13.44
N ALA A 246 -0.84 31.66 -14.49
CA ALA A 246 -2.20 31.70 -15.01
C ALA A 246 -3.06 30.56 -14.45
N TYR A 247 -3.20 30.50 -13.11
CA TYR A 247 -3.82 29.38 -12.36
C TYR A 247 -5.30 29.07 -12.68
N ASN A 248 -5.89 29.78 -13.64
CA ASN A 248 -7.24 29.56 -14.13
C ASN A 248 -7.34 29.45 -15.67
N ARG A 249 -6.20 29.38 -16.38
CA ARG A 249 -6.11 29.26 -17.85
C ARG A 249 -5.29 28.02 -18.22
N PHE A 250 -5.94 27.02 -18.78
CA PHE A 250 -5.33 25.72 -19.09
C PHE A 250 -4.82 25.67 -20.53
N ASP A 251 -3.70 25.00 -20.76
CA ASP A 251 -3.16 24.74 -22.09
C ASP A 251 -3.82 23.49 -22.67
N CYS A 252 -4.72 23.68 -23.62
CA CYS A 252 -5.49 22.62 -24.25
C CYS A 252 -4.60 21.66 -25.03
N SER A 253 -3.56 22.18 -25.71
CA SER A 253 -2.67 21.37 -26.56
C SER A 253 -1.77 20.45 -25.75
N LYS A 254 -1.16 20.99 -24.69
CA LYS A 254 -0.32 20.23 -23.73
C LYS A 254 -1.13 19.15 -23.04
N LEU A 255 -2.32 19.49 -22.55
CA LEU A 255 -3.18 18.52 -21.84
C LEU A 255 -3.73 17.42 -22.78
N ASP A 256 -4.01 17.75 -24.05
CA ASP A 256 -4.35 16.73 -25.05
C ASP A 256 -3.14 15.85 -25.43
N GLN A 257 -1.89 16.31 -25.24
CA GLN A 257 -0.68 15.48 -25.43
C GLN A 257 -0.39 14.61 -24.21
N TRP A 258 -0.61 15.10 -22.98
CA TRP A 258 -0.56 14.29 -21.76
C TRP A 258 -1.54 13.11 -21.85
N GLU A 259 -2.75 13.36 -22.35
CA GLU A 259 -3.73 12.30 -22.59
C GLU A 259 -3.17 11.17 -23.46
N ILE A 260 -2.39 11.48 -24.50
CA ILE A 260 -1.83 10.44 -25.38
C ILE A 260 -0.90 9.52 -24.59
N VAL A 261 -0.10 10.08 -23.68
CA VAL A 261 0.81 9.34 -22.82
C VAL A 261 0.03 8.51 -21.79
N PHE A 262 -0.95 9.10 -21.12
CA PHE A 262 -1.78 8.41 -20.11
C PHE A 262 -2.64 7.30 -20.71
N SER A 263 -3.23 7.53 -21.88
CA SER A 263 -3.91 6.48 -22.65
C SER A 263 -2.98 5.34 -23.04
N HIS A 264 -1.68 5.59 -23.21
CA HIS A 264 -0.69 4.55 -23.45
C HIS A 264 -0.35 3.77 -22.17
N MET A 265 -0.29 4.46 -21.02
CA MET A 265 -0.08 3.82 -19.71
C MET A 265 -1.17 2.78 -19.40
N ASP A 266 -2.45 3.08 -19.66
CA ASP A 266 -3.55 2.10 -19.51
C ASP A 266 -3.31 0.83 -20.36
N LYS A 267 -2.82 0.99 -21.60
CA LYS A 267 -2.54 -0.14 -22.51
C LYS A 267 -1.39 -1.00 -22.02
N LEU A 268 -0.38 -0.39 -21.40
CA LEU A 268 0.76 -1.08 -20.82
C LEU A 268 0.41 -1.74 -19.49
N GLY A 269 -0.63 -1.26 -18.81
CA GLY A 269 -0.99 -1.68 -17.46
C GLY A 269 -0.17 -0.95 -16.40
N LEU A 270 0.09 0.34 -16.62
CA LEU A 270 0.78 1.24 -15.71
C LEU A 270 -0.24 2.10 -14.96
N LEU A 271 -0.30 1.95 -13.64
CA LEU A 271 -0.99 2.84 -12.72
C LEU A 271 -0.37 4.25 -12.82
N MET A 272 -1.23 5.26 -12.94
CA MET A 272 -0.86 6.67 -12.81
C MET A 272 -0.96 7.08 -11.35
N HIS A 273 0.18 7.32 -10.71
CA HIS A 273 0.22 7.93 -9.39
C HIS A 273 0.39 9.44 -9.57
N VAL A 274 -0.72 10.17 -9.48
CA VAL A 274 -0.82 11.59 -9.86
C VAL A 274 -0.69 12.48 -8.64
N ILE A 275 0.42 13.22 -8.54
CA ILE A 275 0.67 14.12 -7.43
C ILE A 275 0.30 15.52 -7.86
N THR A 276 -0.48 16.18 -7.01
CA THR A 276 -1.13 17.44 -7.37
C THR A 276 -0.30 18.68 -7.02
N GLN A 277 0.69 18.54 -6.14
CA GLN A 277 1.50 19.63 -5.57
C GLN A 277 2.69 19.07 -4.77
N GLU A 278 3.59 19.94 -4.34
CA GLU A 278 4.75 19.65 -3.47
C GLU A 278 4.82 20.69 -2.33
N THR A 279 5.71 20.51 -1.35
CA THR A 279 5.85 21.40 -0.17
C THR A 279 5.89 22.88 -0.55
N GLU A 280 6.70 23.23 -1.54
CA GLU A 280 7.00 24.61 -1.92
C GLU A 280 5.80 25.31 -2.57
N ASN A 281 4.84 24.53 -3.06
CA ASN A 281 3.73 25.03 -3.85
C ASN A 281 2.35 24.65 -3.31
N ASP A 282 2.28 23.93 -2.19
CA ASP A 282 1.02 23.51 -1.58
C ASP A 282 0.16 24.69 -1.07
N GLN A 283 0.77 25.86 -0.86
CA GLN A 283 0.10 27.12 -0.54
C GLN A 283 -0.23 27.97 -1.77
N LEU A 284 0.28 27.62 -2.96
CA LEU A 284 0.22 28.46 -4.17
C LEU A 284 -1.23 28.78 -4.56
N LEU A 285 -2.08 27.76 -4.56
CA LEU A 285 -3.48 27.91 -4.92
C LEU A 285 -4.28 28.30 -3.69
N ASN A 286 -4.82 29.52 -3.72
CA ASN A 286 -5.69 30.07 -2.67
C ASN A 286 -5.09 30.08 -1.25
N GLY A 287 -3.76 30.17 -1.11
CA GLY A 287 -3.12 30.18 0.21
C GLY A 287 -3.32 28.87 0.97
N GLY A 288 -3.31 27.73 0.25
CA GLY A 288 -3.55 26.40 0.81
C GLY A 288 -5.02 25.97 0.81
N ALA A 289 -5.97 26.90 0.86
CA ALA A 289 -7.38 26.54 0.96
C ALA A 289 -7.94 25.86 -0.31
N LEU A 290 -9.02 25.09 -0.14
CA LEU A 290 -9.85 24.58 -1.25
C LEU A 290 -10.73 25.70 -1.85
N GLY A 291 -10.08 26.74 -2.37
CA GLY A 291 -10.71 27.89 -3.02
C GLY A 291 -10.93 27.70 -4.52
N THR A 292 -11.22 28.80 -5.21
CA THR A 292 -11.60 28.81 -6.63
C THR A 292 -10.55 28.18 -7.55
N GLN A 293 -9.26 28.51 -7.37
CA GLN A 293 -8.20 28.04 -8.25
C GLN A 293 -7.94 26.54 -8.04
N ARG A 294 -7.87 26.09 -6.78
CA ARG A 294 -7.66 24.68 -6.45
C ARG A 294 -8.83 23.81 -6.91
N LYS A 295 -10.08 24.23 -6.68
CA LYS A 295 -11.26 23.52 -7.19
C LYS A 295 -11.24 23.43 -8.71
N LEU A 296 -10.92 24.52 -9.41
CA LEU A 296 -10.86 24.52 -10.86
C LEU A 296 -9.77 23.59 -11.39
N TYR A 297 -8.58 23.61 -10.77
CA TYR A 297 -7.48 22.71 -11.06
C TYR A 297 -7.87 21.23 -10.89
N TYR A 298 -8.41 20.85 -9.73
CA TYR A 298 -8.87 19.47 -9.49
C TYR A 298 -9.98 19.05 -10.46
N ARG A 299 -10.94 19.95 -10.74
CA ARG A 299 -12.01 19.64 -11.69
C ARG A 299 -11.47 19.40 -13.10
N GLU A 300 -10.50 20.18 -13.57
CA GLU A 300 -9.89 19.97 -14.89
C GLU A 300 -9.12 18.65 -14.96
N LEU A 301 -8.36 18.29 -13.91
CA LEU A 301 -7.71 16.98 -13.83
C LEU A 301 -8.74 15.85 -13.90
N ILE A 302 -9.83 15.94 -13.12
CA ILE A 302 -10.90 14.94 -13.13
C ILE A 302 -11.58 14.86 -14.50
N ALA A 303 -11.99 15.99 -15.08
CA ALA A 303 -12.68 16.02 -16.37
C ALA A 303 -11.84 15.45 -17.52
N ARG A 304 -10.51 15.63 -17.45
CA ARG A 304 -9.60 15.21 -18.52
C ARG A 304 -9.08 13.79 -18.36
N PHE A 305 -8.86 13.32 -17.13
CA PHE A 305 -8.05 12.13 -16.85
C PHE A 305 -8.72 11.09 -15.93
N SER A 306 -9.82 11.41 -15.22
CA SER A 306 -10.48 10.39 -14.37
C SER A 306 -11.06 9.20 -15.15
N HIS A 307 -11.19 9.28 -16.47
CA HIS A 307 -11.68 8.14 -17.26
C HIS A 307 -10.72 6.94 -17.27
N HIS A 308 -9.42 7.17 -16.99
CA HIS A 308 -8.39 6.12 -16.95
C HIS A 308 -8.66 5.06 -15.89
N LEU A 309 -8.16 3.84 -16.10
CA LEU A 309 -8.54 2.67 -15.30
C LEU A 309 -7.70 2.47 -14.05
N GLY A 310 -6.42 2.83 -14.10
CA GLY A 310 -5.51 2.77 -12.95
C GLY A 310 -4.99 4.16 -12.62
N LEU A 311 -5.61 4.80 -11.64
CA LEU A 311 -5.27 6.15 -11.22
C LEU A 311 -5.34 6.27 -9.69
N VAL A 312 -4.36 6.95 -9.10
CA VAL A 312 -4.31 7.38 -7.70
C VAL A 312 -4.15 8.89 -7.66
N TRP A 313 -5.05 9.58 -6.94
CA TRP A 313 -4.90 10.99 -6.62
C TRP A 313 -4.09 11.12 -5.34
N ASN A 314 -2.90 11.68 -5.43
CA ASN A 314 -2.08 12.00 -4.26
C ASN A 314 -2.10 13.51 -4.01
N LEU A 315 -2.52 13.86 -2.79
CA LEU A 315 -2.82 15.24 -2.40
C LEU A 315 -1.60 16.16 -2.34
N GLY A 316 -0.39 15.61 -2.43
CA GLY A 316 0.84 16.38 -2.55
C GLY A 316 2.02 15.68 -1.91
N GLU A 317 3.25 16.03 -2.28
CA GLU A 317 4.45 15.65 -1.55
C GLU A 317 4.64 16.47 -0.29
N GLU A 318 5.15 15.82 0.77
CA GLU A 318 5.68 16.49 1.95
C GLU A 318 4.74 17.57 2.56
N ASN A 319 3.43 17.37 2.41
CA ASN A 319 2.42 18.42 2.61
C ASN A 319 2.54 19.16 3.95
N THR A 320 2.48 20.49 3.86
CA THR A 320 2.35 21.42 4.98
C THR A 320 0.91 21.86 5.23
N ASN A 321 -0.03 21.49 4.34
CA ASN A 321 -1.46 21.72 4.53
C ASN A 321 -1.99 21.15 5.86
N THR A 322 -2.99 21.85 6.40
CA THR A 322 -3.68 21.44 7.63
C THR A 322 -4.50 20.16 7.43
N ASP A 323 -4.84 19.47 8.53
CA ASP A 323 -5.70 18.29 8.45
C ASP A 323 -7.10 18.62 7.88
N ALA A 324 -7.61 19.82 8.17
CA ALA A 324 -8.88 20.32 7.62
C ALA A 324 -8.82 20.52 6.09
N GLU A 325 -7.70 21.02 5.57
CA GLU A 325 -7.48 21.18 4.12
C GLU A 325 -7.34 19.82 3.43
N LEU A 326 -6.54 18.90 3.98
CA LEU A 326 -6.39 17.55 3.45
C LEU A 326 -7.73 16.79 3.42
N LYS A 327 -8.56 16.94 4.47
CA LYS A 327 -9.93 16.42 4.52
C LYS A 327 -10.80 17.04 3.42
N ALA A 328 -10.71 18.36 3.21
CA ALA A 328 -11.45 19.04 2.16
C ALA A 328 -11.03 18.56 0.75
N PHE A 329 -9.73 18.39 0.51
CA PHE A 329 -9.22 17.96 -0.80
C PHE A 329 -9.62 16.52 -1.12
N SER A 330 -9.42 15.60 -0.18
CA SER A 330 -9.81 14.20 -0.35
C SER A 330 -11.30 14.05 -0.58
N LYS A 331 -12.12 14.78 0.20
CA LYS A 331 -13.56 14.85 -0.04
C LYS A 331 -13.89 15.38 -1.44
N TYR A 332 -13.21 16.41 -1.91
CA TYR A 332 -13.44 16.95 -3.24
C TYR A 332 -13.22 15.90 -4.33
N PHE A 333 -12.08 15.22 -4.34
CA PHE A 333 -11.81 14.13 -5.29
C PHE A 333 -12.86 13.02 -5.17
N LYS A 334 -13.15 12.55 -3.97
CA LYS A 334 -14.12 11.47 -3.77
C LYS A 334 -15.55 11.86 -4.14
N GLU A 335 -15.95 13.12 -4.09
CA GLU A 335 -17.30 13.54 -4.50
C GLU A 335 -17.39 13.83 -6.00
N HIS A 336 -16.33 14.37 -6.61
CA HIS A 336 -16.35 14.88 -7.99
C HIS A 336 -15.75 13.93 -9.03
N ASP A 337 -14.86 13.02 -8.63
CA ASP A 337 -14.41 11.93 -9.50
C ASP A 337 -15.59 10.94 -9.69
N PRO A 338 -16.10 10.75 -10.92
CA PRO A 338 -17.23 9.86 -11.18
C PRO A 338 -16.93 8.39 -10.82
N TYR A 339 -15.66 8.03 -10.75
CA TYR A 339 -15.18 6.66 -10.61
C TYR A 339 -14.52 6.38 -9.26
N LYS A 340 -14.39 7.40 -8.39
CA LYS A 340 -13.97 7.26 -6.99
C LYS A 340 -12.59 6.62 -6.82
N HIS A 341 -11.63 6.99 -7.68
CA HIS A 341 -10.23 6.54 -7.60
C HIS A 341 -9.64 6.68 -6.20
N MET A 342 -8.58 5.92 -5.96
CA MET A 342 -7.86 5.95 -4.69
C MET A 342 -7.33 7.36 -4.42
N VAL A 343 -7.47 7.83 -3.17
CA VAL A 343 -6.92 9.12 -2.71
C VAL A 343 -5.96 8.90 -1.55
N VAL A 344 -4.73 9.40 -1.70
CA VAL A 344 -3.66 9.28 -0.69
C VAL A 344 -3.03 10.62 -0.38
N VAL A 345 -2.18 10.63 0.65
CA VAL A 345 -1.39 11.78 1.05
C VAL A 345 0.05 11.36 1.34
N HIS A 346 1.01 12.13 0.84
CA HIS A 346 2.43 12.00 1.12
C HIS A 346 2.88 13.05 2.16
N THR A 347 3.89 12.72 2.98
CA THR A 347 4.39 13.62 4.04
C THR A 347 5.84 13.27 4.45
N TYR A 348 6.51 14.27 5.02
CA TYR A 348 7.87 14.16 5.59
C TYR A 348 8.08 12.93 6.48
N PRO A 349 9.32 12.38 6.52
CA PRO A 349 9.60 11.21 7.33
C PRO A 349 9.26 11.40 8.81
N GLY A 350 9.57 12.58 9.36
CA GLY A 350 9.33 12.92 10.76
C GLY A 350 7.89 13.38 11.09
N GLN A 351 7.01 13.51 10.11
CA GLN A 351 5.65 14.08 10.31
C GLN A 351 4.51 13.07 10.15
N LYS A 352 4.81 11.79 9.88
CA LYS A 352 3.79 10.74 9.66
C LYS A 352 2.71 10.69 10.74
N ASP A 353 3.07 10.70 12.03
CA ASP A 353 2.06 10.70 13.10
C ASP A 353 1.23 11.99 13.13
N LYS A 354 1.84 13.15 12.88
CA LYS A 354 1.17 14.45 12.85
C LYS A 354 0.15 14.53 11.71
N VAL A 355 0.50 14.02 10.52
CA VAL A 355 -0.35 14.14 9.32
C VAL A 355 -1.35 13.01 9.22
N PHE A 356 -0.96 11.75 9.44
CA PHE A 356 -1.87 10.63 9.20
C PHE A 356 -2.82 10.36 10.37
N THR A 357 -2.41 10.56 11.63
CA THR A 357 -3.27 10.26 12.80
C THR A 357 -4.62 11.01 12.75
N PRO A 358 -4.68 12.32 12.44
CA PRO A 358 -5.96 13.05 12.32
C PRO A 358 -6.86 12.61 11.17
N LEU A 359 -6.35 11.79 10.24
CA LEU A 359 -7.04 11.31 9.05
C LEU A 359 -7.55 9.87 9.19
N LEU A 360 -7.14 9.14 10.24
CA LEU A 360 -7.61 7.79 10.52
C LEU A 360 -9.15 7.73 10.61
N GLY A 361 -9.75 6.74 9.94
CA GLY A 361 -11.20 6.57 9.89
C GLY A 361 -11.94 7.57 9.00
N TYR A 362 -11.25 8.56 8.40
CA TYR A 362 -11.89 9.52 7.50
C TYR A 362 -12.28 8.86 6.18
N GLN A 363 -13.58 8.83 5.88
CA GLN A 363 -14.16 8.05 4.77
C GLN A 363 -13.68 8.41 3.36
N TYR A 364 -13.01 9.55 3.19
CA TYR A 364 -12.58 10.03 1.87
C TYR A 364 -11.07 9.86 1.60
N LEU A 365 -10.29 9.38 2.57
CA LEU A 365 -8.87 9.07 2.39
C LEU A 365 -8.65 7.55 2.46
N ASP A 366 -7.85 7.01 1.55
CA ASP A 366 -7.68 5.56 1.38
C ASP A 366 -6.33 5.03 1.88
N GLY A 367 -5.38 5.91 2.19
CA GLY A 367 -4.14 5.53 2.84
C GLY A 367 -3.00 6.53 2.69
N PRO A 368 -1.84 6.20 3.26
CA PRO A 368 -0.62 6.98 3.10
C PRO A 368 0.15 6.59 1.84
N SER A 369 0.84 7.57 1.28
CA SER A 369 2.01 7.40 0.43
C SER A 369 3.22 7.65 1.33
N LEU A 370 4.00 6.61 1.66
CA LEU A 370 5.02 6.71 2.70
C LEU A 370 6.37 7.18 2.16
N GLN A 371 6.93 8.18 2.84
CA GLN A 371 8.34 8.55 2.81
C GLN A 371 9.08 7.97 4.02
N MET A 372 10.24 7.37 3.79
CA MET A 372 11.10 6.84 4.85
C MET A 372 12.36 7.68 5.00
N GLY A 373 12.74 8.06 6.22
CA GLY A 373 14.04 8.72 6.45
C GLY A 373 15.19 7.69 6.50
N SER A 374 14.85 6.46 6.85
CA SER A 374 15.73 5.30 6.93
C SER A 374 14.92 4.07 6.53
N VAL A 375 15.45 3.27 5.61
CA VAL A 375 14.81 2.03 5.17
C VAL A 375 14.75 0.96 6.27
N ASN A 376 15.54 1.08 7.35
CA ASN A 376 15.50 0.14 8.47
C ASN A 376 14.14 0.15 9.19
N ASP A 377 13.42 1.27 9.15
CA ASP A 377 12.16 1.45 9.90
C ASP A 377 10.92 1.09 9.07
N THR A 378 11.10 0.69 7.81
CA THR A 378 10.02 0.49 6.83
C THR A 378 9.01 -0.54 7.31
N HIS A 379 9.47 -1.75 7.63
CA HIS A 379 8.58 -2.86 8.00
C HIS A 379 7.67 -2.48 9.18
N ALA A 380 8.25 -1.97 10.26
CA ALA A 380 7.51 -1.53 11.45
C ALA A 380 6.57 -0.34 11.17
N THR A 381 6.98 0.57 10.28
CA THR A 381 6.15 1.72 9.89
C THR A 381 4.92 1.29 9.09
N VAL A 382 5.08 0.35 8.16
CA VAL A 382 3.97 -0.21 7.38
C VAL A 382 2.98 -0.92 8.30
N ILE A 383 3.45 -1.81 9.18
CA ILE A 383 2.64 -2.48 10.21
C ILE A 383 1.83 -1.46 11.02
N LYS A 384 2.50 -0.43 11.55
CA LYS A 384 1.86 0.61 12.36
C LYS A 384 0.66 1.25 11.68
N TRP A 385 0.77 1.58 10.38
CA TRP A 385 -0.31 2.25 9.67
C TRP A 385 -1.41 1.31 9.20
N LEU A 386 -1.08 0.06 8.87
CA LEU A 386 -2.08 -0.99 8.65
C LEU A 386 -2.92 -1.21 9.91
N ASP A 387 -2.28 -1.41 11.07
CA ASP A 387 -2.99 -1.68 12.32
C ASP A 387 -3.78 -0.46 12.81
N LYS A 388 -3.20 0.75 12.78
CA LYS A 388 -3.91 1.98 13.18
C LYS A 388 -5.15 2.24 12.33
N SER A 389 -5.05 2.05 11.01
CA SER A 389 -6.17 2.29 10.09
C SER A 389 -7.28 1.25 10.24
N ALA A 390 -6.92 -0.04 10.37
CA ALA A 390 -7.87 -1.10 10.67
C ALA A 390 -8.60 -0.85 12.01
N ASN A 391 -7.87 -0.46 13.07
CA ASN A 391 -8.46 -0.13 14.37
C ASN A 391 -9.37 1.10 14.34
N ALA A 392 -9.17 2.01 13.38
CA ALA A 392 -10.04 3.15 13.15
C ALA A 392 -11.29 2.81 12.30
N GLY A 393 -11.48 1.54 11.93
CA GLY A 393 -12.64 1.07 11.16
C GLY A 393 -12.56 1.34 9.66
N ARG A 394 -11.40 1.76 9.15
CA ARG A 394 -11.15 1.97 7.72
C ARG A 394 -9.74 1.49 7.36
N PRO A 395 -9.57 0.21 7.01
CA PRO A 395 -8.28 -0.33 6.60
C PRO A 395 -7.72 0.46 5.42
N TRP A 396 -6.46 0.87 5.53
CA TRP A 396 -5.78 1.64 4.48
C TRP A 396 -4.95 0.76 3.55
N VAL A 397 -4.84 1.24 2.31
CA VAL A 397 -3.84 0.76 1.36
C VAL A 397 -2.54 1.53 1.64
N VAL A 398 -1.55 0.86 2.22
CA VAL A 398 -0.28 1.48 2.65
C VAL A 398 0.81 1.16 1.62
N ASN A 399 1.32 2.18 0.92
CA ASN A 399 2.41 2.05 -0.05
C ASN A 399 3.69 2.71 0.46
N LEU A 400 4.85 2.20 0.04
CA LEU A 400 6.15 2.84 0.21
C LEU A 400 6.56 3.50 -1.10
N ASP A 401 6.57 4.82 -1.15
CA ASP A 401 6.80 5.51 -2.42
C ASP A 401 8.19 6.13 -2.45
N GLU A 402 8.66 6.68 -1.33
CA GLU A 402 9.96 7.36 -1.30
C GLU A 402 10.90 6.81 -0.21
N GLN A 403 12.13 6.46 -0.60
CA GLN A 403 13.15 5.86 0.28
C GLN A 403 14.27 6.85 0.56
N GLY A 404 14.44 7.21 1.81
CA GLY A 404 15.49 8.13 2.24
C GLY A 404 16.86 7.48 2.42
N PRO A 405 17.89 8.32 2.63
CA PRO A 405 17.77 9.78 2.77
C PRO A 405 17.49 10.48 1.42
N ALA A 406 16.82 11.64 1.47
CA ALA A 406 16.31 12.36 0.29
C ALA A 406 17.38 12.66 -0.77
N ASN A 407 18.65 12.85 -0.40
CA ASN A 407 19.70 13.06 -1.41
C ASN A 407 20.17 11.78 -2.11
N VAL A 408 19.92 10.60 -1.55
CA VAL A 408 20.47 9.32 -2.05
C VAL A 408 19.43 8.52 -2.83
N GLY A 409 18.22 8.35 -2.29
CA GLY A 409 17.21 7.49 -2.88
C GLY A 409 17.70 6.06 -3.15
N VAL A 410 17.18 5.47 -4.22
CA VAL A 410 17.71 4.28 -4.88
C VAL A 410 18.85 4.72 -5.79
N LYS A 411 20.03 4.16 -5.58
CA LYS A 411 21.22 4.46 -6.38
C LYS A 411 21.12 3.83 -7.77
N PRO A 412 21.87 4.32 -8.77
CA PRO A 412 22.05 3.59 -10.02
C PRO A 412 22.73 2.23 -9.82
N ASP A 413 22.47 1.27 -10.71
CA ASP A 413 23.06 -0.08 -10.71
C ASP A 413 24.60 -0.05 -10.76
N LYS A 414 25.18 0.98 -11.36
CA LYS A 414 26.65 1.16 -11.42
C LYS A 414 27.26 1.42 -10.03
N ASP A 415 26.47 1.97 -9.10
CA ASP A 415 26.89 2.38 -7.76
C ASP A 415 26.46 1.36 -6.70
N ASP A 416 25.29 0.74 -6.88
CA ASP A 416 24.81 -0.37 -6.05
C ASP A 416 24.00 -1.35 -6.91
N TYR A 417 24.67 -2.34 -7.50
CA TYR A 417 23.98 -3.29 -8.38
C TYR A 417 22.96 -4.17 -7.64
N TRP A 418 23.27 -4.60 -6.42
CA TRP A 418 22.43 -5.58 -5.71
C TRP A 418 21.28 -4.94 -4.93
N HIS A 419 21.34 -3.63 -4.71
CA HIS A 419 20.34 -2.85 -3.98
C HIS A 419 20.00 -3.49 -2.64
N ASP A 420 21.00 -4.02 -1.93
CA ASP A 420 20.76 -4.98 -0.84
C ASP A 420 19.90 -4.36 0.28
N ASP A 421 20.15 -3.11 0.64
CA ASP A 421 19.34 -2.40 1.65
C ASP A 421 17.92 -2.11 1.15
N ILE A 422 17.77 -1.64 -0.10
CA ILE A 422 16.46 -1.37 -0.71
C ILE A 422 15.66 -2.66 -0.86
N ARG A 423 16.24 -3.70 -1.45
CA ARG A 423 15.60 -5.02 -1.60
C ARG A 423 15.19 -5.58 -0.23
N LYS A 424 16.13 -5.68 0.72
CA LYS A 424 15.87 -6.39 1.98
C LYS A 424 14.93 -5.64 2.90
N LYS A 425 15.13 -4.32 3.05
CA LYS A 425 14.48 -3.54 4.10
C LYS A 425 13.32 -2.70 3.59
N ALA A 426 13.38 -2.20 2.36
CA ALA A 426 12.30 -1.45 1.75
C ALA A 426 11.30 -2.36 1.03
N LEU A 427 11.71 -3.07 -0.03
CA LEU A 427 10.83 -3.92 -0.85
C LEU A 427 10.23 -5.07 -0.05
N TRP A 428 11.06 -6.02 0.40
CA TRP A 428 10.58 -7.16 1.17
C TRP A 428 10.04 -6.75 2.54
N GLY A 429 10.62 -5.71 3.17
CA GLY A 429 10.06 -5.14 4.39
C GLY A 429 8.63 -4.64 4.23
N THR A 430 8.31 -3.91 3.15
CA THR A 430 6.95 -3.44 2.88
C THR A 430 6.00 -4.59 2.58
N LEU A 431 6.38 -5.50 1.70
CA LEU A 431 5.49 -6.57 1.24
C LEU A 431 5.21 -7.59 2.36
N MET A 432 6.22 -7.96 3.15
CA MET A 432 6.06 -8.90 4.26
C MET A 432 5.28 -8.28 5.44
N ALA A 433 5.23 -6.95 5.55
CA ALA A 433 4.36 -6.26 6.50
C ALA A 433 2.87 -6.28 6.08
N GLY A 434 2.57 -6.64 4.82
CA GLY A 434 1.24 -6.55 4.23
C GLY A 434 0.95 -5.22 3.51
N GLY A 435 2.00 -4.45 3.16
CA GLY A 435 1.88 -3.24 2.36
C GLY A 435 1.55 -3.51 0.89
N ALA A 436 0.96 -2.53 0.22
CA ALA A 436 0.38 -2.67 -1.11
C ALA A 436 1.36 -2.43 -2.27
N GLY A 437 2.66 -2.32 -1.98
CA GLY A 437 3.72 -2.22 -2.99
C GLY A 437 4.68 -1.06 -2.77
N CYS A 438 5.56 -0.86 -3.75
CA CYS A 438 6.60 0.17 -3.70
C CYS A 438 6.76 0.93 -5.03
N GLU A 439 7.16 2.19 -4.93
CA GLU A 439 7.79 2.95 -6.03
C GLU A 439 9.22 3.34 -5.63
N TRP A 440 10.08 3.68 -6.60
CA TRP A 440 11.50 3.94 -6.35
C TRP A 440 11.90 5.37 -6.70
N TYR A 441 12.31 6.11 -5.67
CA TYR A 441 12.80 7.48 -5.72
C TYR A 441 14.32 7.54 -5.92
N PHE A 442 14.86 8.50 -6.68
CA PHE A 442 16.27 8.51 -7.14
C PHE A 442 17.19 9.49 -6.41
N GLY A 443 16.67 10.35 -5.53
CA GLY A 443 17.44 11.37 -4.84
C GLY A 443 18.05 12.42 -5.77
N TYR A 444 19.05 13.17 -5.29
CA TYR A 444 19.70 14.28 -6.01
C TYR A 444 21.22 14.13 -6.16
N HIS A 445 21.82 13.05 -5.63
CA HIS A 445 23.27 12.93 -5.54
C HIS A 445 23.92 12.14 -6.68
N TYR A 446 23.22 11.18 -7.27
CA TYR A 446 23.75 10.27 -8.28
C TYR A 446 23.15 10.56 -9.65
N ASP A 447 23.86 10.22 -10.73
CA ASP A 447 23.36 10.40 -12.11
C ASP A 447 21.96 9.80 -12.31
N HIS A 448 21.16 10.45 -13.17
CA HIS A 448 19.75 10.10 -13.37
C HIS A 448 18.99 10.20 -12.05
N ASP A 449 19.06 11.39 -11.50
CA ASP A 449 18.45 11.79 -10.25
C ASP A 449 16.94 12.06 -10.46
N ASP A 450 16.26 12.44 -9.39
CA ASP A 450 14.82 12.65 -9.38
C ASP A 450 14.33 13.78 -10.31
N LEU A 451 15.22 14.69 -10.70
CA LEU A 451 14.92 15.83 -11.54
C LEU A 451 15.48 15.69 -12.96
N ASP A 452 16.54 14.92 -13.16
CA ASP A 452 17.29 14.86 -14.41
C ASP A 452 17.24 13.50 -15.12
N CYS A 453 16.58 12.49 -14.54
CA CYS A 453 16.49 11.15 -15.12
C CYS A 453 16.08 11.17 -16.60
N GLN A 454 16.95 10.61 -17.44
CA GLN A 454 16.75 10.44 -18.89
C GLN A 454 16.65 8.96 -19.30
N ASP A 455 17.11 8.05 -18.44
CA ASP A 455 17.17 6.63 -18.73
C ASP A 455 16.85 5.80 -17.49
N TRP A 456 15.69 5.14 -17.49
CA TRP A 456 15.33 4.20 -16.44
C TRP A 456 16.19 2.93 -16.47
N ARG A 457 17.06 2.71 -17.48
CA ARG A 457 18.09 1.66 -17.44
C ARG A 457 19.19 1.90 -16.43
N SER A 458 19.29 3.11 -15.88
CA SER A 458 20.20 3.39 -14.76
C SER A 458 19.96 2.47 -13.56
N ARG A 459 18.76 1.91 -13.42
CA ARG A 459 18.32 1.02 -12.33
C ARG A 459 17.65 -0.27 -12.86
N ASP A 460 18.14 -0.79 -13.99
CA ASP A 460 17.60 -1.99 -14.65
C ASP A 460 17.46 -3.20 -13.71
N HIS A 461 18.45 -3.42 -12.84
CA HIS A 461 18.43 -4.54 -11.90
C HIS A 461 17.42 -4.32 -10.78
N MET A 462 17.22 -3.09 -10.31
CA MET A 462 16.18 -2.82 -9.31
C MET A 462 14.79 -3.17 -9.84
N TRP A 463 14.50 -2.93 -11.13
CA TRP A 463 13.23 -3.35 -11.73
C TRP A 463 13.07 -4.87 -11.73
N ASP A 464 14.13 -5.64 -11.98
CA ASP A 464 14.09 -7.10 -11.91
C ASP A 464 13.85 -7.59 -10.48
N LEU A 465 14.56 -7.04 -9.48
CA LEU A 465 14.37 -7.38 -8.07
C LEU A 465 12.93 -7.11 -7.61
N THR A 466 12.36 -5.98 -8.06
CA THR A 466 10.97 -5.60 -7.81
C THR A 466 10.02 -6.63 -8.42
N ARG A 467 10.19 -6.95 -9.70
CA ARG A 467 9.37 -7.94 -10.41
C ARG A 467 9.45 -9.32 -9.73
N TYR A 468 10.63 -9.77 -9.30
CA TYR A 468 10.78 -11.05 -8.60
C TYR A 468 9.97 -11.11 -7.31
N ALA A 469 9.90 -10.01 -6.55
CA ALA A 469 9.07 -9.97 -5.34
C ALA A 469 7.58 -9.98 -5.70
N LEU A 470 7.15 -9.16 -6.66
CA LEU A 470 5.74 -9.13 -7.10
C LEU A 470 5.27 -10.48 -7.65
N GLU A 471 6.08 -11.15 -8.47
CA GLU A 471 5.81 -12.49 -8.98
C GLU A 471 5.65 -13.52 -7.86
N PHE A 472 6.48 -13.44 -6.81
CA PHE A 472 6.37 -14.33 -5.65
C PHE A 472 5.02 -14.17 -4.95
N PHE A 473 4.64 -12.94 -4.61
CA PHE A 473 3.37 -12.68 -3.93
C PHE A 473 2.17 -13.08 -4.79
N GLN A 474 2.16 -12.70 -6.07
CA GLN A 474 1.03 -12.97 -6.97
C GLN A 474 0.87 -14.46 -7.32
N LYS A 475 1.98 -15.22 -7.40
CA LYS A 475 1.96 -16.63 -7.82
C LYS A 475 1.83 -17.61 -6.66
N HIS A 476 2.39 -17.27 -5.50
CA HIS A 476 2.60 -18.24 -4.42
C HIS A 476 1.80 -17.95 -3.15
N LEU A 477 1.23 -16.74 -3.00
CA LEU A 477 0.57 -16.35 -1.77
C LEU A 477 -0.90 -15.93 -2.00
N PRO A 478 -1.84 -16.37 -1.14
CA PRO A 478 -3.14 -15.71 -0.99
C PRO A 478 -2.97 -14.44 -0.14
N PHE A 479 -2.16 -13.49 -0.61
CA PHE A 479 -1.62 -12.38 0.20
C PHE A 479 -2.70 -11.47 0.81
N THR A 480 -3.90 -11.43 0.24
CA THR A 480 -5.03 -10.67 0.77
C THR A 480 -5.65 -11.28 2.01
N GLU A 481 -5.38 -12.56 2.27
CA GLU A 481 -5.86 -13.31 3.44
C GLU A 481 -4.74 -13.53 4.48
N MET A 482 -3.60 -12.88 4.29
CA MET A 482 -2.41 -13.01 5.11
C MET A 482 -2.11 -11.69 5.83
N SER A 483 -1.45 -11.77 6.98
CA SER A 483 -1.01 -10.61 7.77
C SER A 483 0.43 -10.77 8.23
N HIS A 484 1.07 -9.66 8.59
CA HIS A 484 2.34 -9.69 9.32
C HIS A 484 2.17 -10.51 10.62
N ASN A 485 3.19 -11.29 10.96
CA ASN A 485 3.16 -12.21 12.10
C ASN A 485 4.57 -12.65 12.53
N ASP A 486 5.50 -11.68 12.62
CA ASP A 486 6.91 -11.92 12.94
C ASP A 486 7.14 -12.69 14.25
N GLY A 487 6.18 -12.66 15.18
CA GLY A 487 6.24 -13.43 16.43
C GLY A 487 6.17 -14.95 16.24
N LEU A 488 5.85 -15.46 15.05
CA LEU A 488 5.80 -16.89 14.76
C LEU A 488 7.17 -17.50 14.47
N THR A 489 8.22 -16.69 14.34
CA THR A 489 9.57 -17.16 14.05
C THR A 489 10.53 -16.88 15.20
N SER A 490 11.54 -17.75 15.37
CA SER A 490 12.51 -17.60 16.46
C SER A 490 13.70 -16.68 16.13
N HIS A 491 13.85 -16.28 14.87
CA HIS A 491 14.98 -15.45 14.42
C HIS A 491 14.59 -13.98 14.55
N GLY A 492 15.22 -13.20 15.43
CA GLY A 492 14.76 -11.85 15.79
C GLY A 492 14.90 -10.75 14.72
N SER A 493 15.12 -11.11 13.45
CA SER A 493 15.31 -10.17 12.33
C SER A 493 14.79 -10.72 11.00
N ASP A 494 14.01 -11.80 11.02
CA ASP A 494 13.26 -12.26 9.86
C ASP A 494 11.90 -11.56 9.81
N TYR A 495 11.21 -11.65 8.68
CA TYR A 495 9.83 -11.20 8.54
C TYR A 495 8.94 -12.40 8.26
N CYS A 496 7.83 -12.52 8.96
CA CYS A 496 6.86 -13.58 8.76
C CYS A 496 5.52 -13.00 8.30
N PHE A 497 5.06 -13.43 7.14
CA PHE A 497 3.75 -13.09 6.59
C PHE A 497 2.93 -14.37 6.51
N ALA A 498 1.79 -14.41 7.20
CA ALA A 498 1.13 -15.68 7.50
C ALA A 498 -0.39 -15.62 7.34
N LYS A 499 -0.94 -16.73 6.89
CA LYS A 499 -2.30 -17.19 7.21
C LYS A 499 -2.13 -18.43 8.08
N PRO A 500 -2.16 -18.28 9.42
CA PRO A 500 -1.86 -19.37 10.34
C PRO A 500 -2.65 -20.65 10.04
N GLY A 501 -1.98 -21.78 10.16
CA GLY A 501 -2.47 -23.10 9.84
C GLY A 501 -2.51 -23.45 8.34
N LYS A 502 -2.29 -22.49 7.44
CA LYS A 502 -2.41 -22.70 5.99
C LYS A 502 -1.14 -22.39 5.22
N VAL A 503 -0.60 -21.19 5.36
CA VAL A 503 0.56 -20.74 4.58
C VAL A 503 1.35 -19.70 5.35
N TYR A 504 2.67 -19.81 5.28
CA TYR A 504 3.63 -18.91 5.90
C TYR A 504 4.72 -18.59 4.89
N ALA A 505 4.95 -17.31 4.64
CA ALA A 505 6.15 -16.82 3.98
C ALA A 505 7.08 -16.26 5.05
N ILE A 506 8.34 -16.69 5.05
CA ILE A 506 9.36 -16.26 6.00
C ILE A 506 10.53 -15.70 5.20
N TYR A 507 10.71 -14.39 5.24
CA TYR A 507 11.84 -13.74 4.59
C TYR A 507 12.99 -13.61 5.59
N LEU A 508 14.16 -14.10 5.21
CA LEU A 508 15.39 -14.11 6.02
C LEU A 508 16.40 -13.14 5.39
N PRO A 509 16.43 -11.84 5.75
CA PRO A 509 17.32 -10.85 5.11
C PRO A 509 18.81 -11.18 5.18
N SER A 510 19.22 -11.92 6.22
CA SER A 510 20.61 -12.34 6.45
C SER A 510 20.87 -13.80 6.05
N GLY A 511 19.89 -14.47 5.44
CA GLY A 511 19.94 -15.90 5.16
C GLY A 511 19.79 -16.77 6.41
N GLY A 512 20.24 -18.02 6.31
CA GLY A 512 20.24 -18.98 7.41
C GLY A 512 18.95 -19.80 7.49
N THR A 513 18.47 -20.01 8.71
CA THR A 513 17.28 -20.79 9.08
C THR A 513 16.60 -20.13 10.26
N THR A 514 15.34 -20.50 10.51
CA THR A 514 14.60 -20.17 11.73
C THR A 514 13.80 -21.38 12.21
N ASN A 515 13.12 -21.26 13.35
CA ASN A 515 12.04 -22.16 13.72
C ASN A 515 10.72 -21.43 13.50
N LEU A 516 9.76 -22.11 12.87
CA LEU A 516 8.39 -21.66 12.73
C LEU A 516 7.54 -22.29 13.84
N ASN A 517 6.83 -21.46 14.60
CA ASN A 517 5.81 -21.90 15.54
C ASN A 517 4.48 -22.09 14.80
N LEU A 518 4.06 -23.35 14.63
CA LEU A 518 2.77 -23.70 14.05
C LEU A 518 1.62 -23.60 15.08
N GLU A 519 1.88 -23.09 16.28
CA GLU A 519 0.91 -22.92 17.36
C GLU A 519 0.16 -24.25 17.64
N SER A 520 -1.18 -24.25 17.59
CA SER A 520 -2.03 -25.44 17.71
C SER A 520 -2.41 -26.07 16.36
N TYR A 521 -1.91 -25.53 15.24
CA TYR A 521 -2.23 -26.02 13.91
C TYR A 521 -1.46 -27.30 13.60
N ASN A 522 -2.12 -28.43 13.84
CA ASN A 522 -1.57 -29.74 13.54
C ASN A 522 -1.70 -30.06 12.04
N GLY A 523 -0.61 -30.51 11.43
CA GLY A 523 -0.63 -30.93 10.04
C GLY A 523 0.74 -31.30 9.50
N THR A 524 0.77 -31.68 8.23
CA THR A 524 1.98 -31.82 7.44
C THR A 524 2.07 -30.65 6.48
N TYR A 525 3.22 -29.99 6.45
CA TYR A 525 3.48 -28.81 5.63
C TYR A 525 4.69 -29.07 4.72
N ASP A 526 4.58 -28.65 3.46
CA ASP A 526 5.72 -28.59 2.55
C ASP A 526 6.56 -27.34 2.84
N VAL A 527 7.88 -27.47 2.71
CA VAL A 527 8.84 -26.37 2.85
C VAL A 527 9.59 -26.19 1.54
N LYS A 528 9.53 -24.98 0.99
CA LYS A 528 10.20 -24.59 -0.26
C LYS A 528 10.91 -23.26 -0.11
N TRP A 529 11.89 -23.00 -0.97
CA TRP A 529 12.74 -21.82 -0.91
C TRP A 529 12.67 -21.02 -2.21
N TYR A 530 12.57 -19.70 -2.10
CA TYR A 530 12.58 -18.76 -3.22
C TYR A 530 13.80 -17.84 -3.12
N ASN A 531 14.51 -17.66 -4.24
CA ASN A 531 15.67 -16.77 -4.29
C ASN A 531 15.21 -15.35 -4.68
N PRO A 532 15.14 -14.40 -3.73
CA PRO A 532 14.67 -13.03 -3.98
C PRO A 532 15.59 -12.23 -4.93
N ARG A 533 16.82 -12.72 -5.17
CA ARG A 533 17.82 -12.07 -6.04
C ARG A 533 17.74 -12.48 -7.51
N GLN A 534 17.09 -13.62 -7.77
CA GLN A 534 17.08 -14.25 -9.10
C GLN A 534 15.66 -14.58 -9.58
N GLY A 535 14.68 -14.56 -8.67
CA GLY A 535 13.33 -14.99 -8.92
C GLY A 535 13.23 -16.47 -9.33
N GLY A 536 12.22 -16.78 -10.14
CA GLY A 536 12.08 -18.10 -10.78
C GLY A 536 11.25 -19.10 -9.97
N ASN A 537 11.65 -20.37 -10.01
CA ASN A 537 10.89 -21.45 -9.38
C ASN A 537 11.30 -21.66 -7.93
N LEU A 538 10.34 -22.13 -7.12
CA LEU A 538 10.57 -22.64 -5.77
C LEU A 538 11.53 -23.84 -5.79
N GLN A 539 12.44 -23.88 -4.82
CA GLN A 539 13.51 -24.87 -4.69
C GLN A 539 13.38 -25.68 -3.40
N ASN A 540 13.99 -26.87 -3.36
CA ASN A 540 14.11 -27.65 -2.14
C ASN A 540 15.29 -27.14 -1.30
N GLY A 541 15.11 -27.10 0.02
CA GLY A 541 16.20 -26.91 0.97
C GLY A 541 16.60 -28.22 1.64
N THR A 542 17.27 -28.14 2.79
CA THR A 542 17.66 -29.32 3.57
C THR A 542 16.48 -30.01 4.25
N VAL A 543 15.38 -29.27 4.49
CA VAL A 543 14.10 -29.77 4.97
C VAL A 543 13.06 -29.47 3.89
N THR A 544 12.29 -30.48 3.51
CA THR A 544 11.22 -30.35 2.51
C THR A 544 9.82 -30.50 3.10
N THR A 545 9.73 -31.01 4.34
CA THR A 545 8.46 -31.26 5.02
C THR A 545 8.64 -31.11 6.52
N ILE A 546 7.66 -30.49 7.19
CA ILE A 546 7.54 -30.44 8.66
C ILE A 546 6.16 -30.98 9.06
N THR A 547 6.07 -31.64 10.22
CA THR A 547 4.84 -32.29 10.70
C THR A 547 4.58 -31.99 12.17
N GLY A 548 3.30 -31.89 12.52
CA GLY A 548 2.81 -31.61 13.88
C GLY A 548 2.47 -30.14 14.08
N PHE A 549 2.23 -29.77 15.32
CA PHE A 549 2.01 -28.39 15.77
C PHE A 549 3.25 -27.86 16.54
N GLY A 550 3.22 -26.60 17.00
CA GLY A 550 4.31 -25.98 17.76
C GLY A 550 5.57 -25.70 16.93
N ASN A 551 6.72 -25.58 17.61
CA ASN A 551 7.99 -25.18 16.98
C ASN A 551 8.56 -26.26 16.03
N LYS A 552 8.87 -25.86 14.80
CA LYS A 552 9.49 -26.70 13.76
C LYS A 552 10.64 -25.97 13.08
N ALA A 553 11.78 -26.64 12.94
CA ALA A 553 12.90 -26.13 12.15
C ALA A 553 12.59 -26.22 10.65
N ILE A 554 12.73 -25.10 9.93
CA ILE A 554 12.46 -25.04 8.48
C ILE A 554 13.67 -25.48 7.62
N GLY A 555 14.82 -25.73 8.25
CA GLY A 555 16.06 -26.11 7.57
C GLY A 555 16.74 -24.96 6.84
N TYR A 556 17.76 -25.28 6.05
CA TYR A 556 18.54 -24.31 5.29
C TYR A 556 18.10 -24.24 3.82
N PRO A 557 18.26 -23.07 3.16
CA PRO A 557 18.08 -22.95 1.72
C PRO A 557 19.12 -23.79 0.95
N PRO A 558 18.89 -24.08 -0.35
CA PRO A 558 19.72 -25.00 -1.14
C PRO A 558 21.19 -24.60 -1.27
N ASN A 559 21.50 -23.31 -1.23
CA ASN A 559 22.86 -22.78 -1.40
C ASN A 559 22.91 -21.32 -0.90
N ASN A 560 24.12 -20.72 -0.90
CA ASN A 560 24.33 -19.31 -0.56
C ASN A 560 23.61 -18.94 0.75
N THR A 561 23.79 -19.76 1.78
CA THR A 561 22.99 -19.73 3.00
C THR A 561 23.21 -18.47 3.84
N SER A 562 24.23 -17.66 3.54
CA SER A 562 24.47 -16.36 4.17
C SER A 562 23.82 -15.16 3.45
N TYR A 563 23.07 -15.42 2.37
CA TYR A 563 22.34 -14.40 1.62
C TYR A 563 20.83 -14.55 1.82
N ASP A 564 20.05 -13.53 1.47
CA ASP A 564 18.61 -13.51 1.75
C ASP A 564 17.80 -14.61 1.05
N TRP A 565 16.83 -15.19 1.73
CA TRP A 565 15.96 -16.20 1.14
C TRP A 565 14.54 -16.05 1.67
N VAL A 566 13.56 -16.50 0.88
CA VAL A 566 12.18 -16.65 1.37
C VAL A 566 11.89 -18.13 1.52
N ALA A 567 11.52 -18.57 2.70
CA ALA A 567 10.92 -19.89 2.90
C ALA A 567 9.40 -19.78 2.75
N LEU A 568 8.83 -20.62 1.90
CA LEU A 568 7.40 -20.82 1.77
C LEU A 568 7.03 -22.14 2.45
N VAL A 569 6.24 -22.06 3.50
CA VAL A 569 5.71 -23.21 4.23
C VAL A 569 4.20 -23.29 3.97
N THR A 570 3.73 -24.40 3.40
CA THR A 570 2.32 -24.53 2.97
C THR A 570 1.72 -25.83 3.47
N LEU A 571 0.51 -25.77 4.02
CA LEU A 571 -0.23 -26.93 4.49
C LEU A 571 -0.45 -27.89 3.31
N LYS A 572 0.05 -29.11 3.46
CA LYS A 572 -0.18 -30.22 2.54
C LYS A 572 -1.38 -31.05 2.97
N GLU A 573 -1.44 -31.37 4.26
CA GLU A 573 -2.49 -32.20 4.85
C GLU A 573 -2.76 -31.75 6.29
N ALA A 574 -4.01 -31.44 6.61
CA ALA A 574 -4.41 -31.11 7.97
C ALA A 574 -4.36 -32.37 8.84
N GLY A 575 -3.75 -32.28 10.02
CA GLY A 575 -3.82 -33.31 11.04
C GLY A 575 -5.14 -33.24 11.79
N PRO A 576 -5.44 -34.23 12.65
CA PRO A 576 -6.57 -34.12 13.57
C PRO A 576 -6.38 -32.87 14.43
N THR A 577 -7.43 -32.05 14.54
CA THR A 577 -7.44 -30.89 15.43
C THR A 577 -7.26 -31.40 16.86
N PRO A 578 -6.19 -31.03 17.57
CA PRO A 578 -6.04 -31.40 18.96
C PRO A 578 -7.14 -30.74 19.79
N ASP A 579 -7.64 -31.43 20.82
CA ASP A 579 -8.54 -30.79 21.77
C ASP A 579 -7.72 -29.81 22.60
N ILE A 580 -8.00 -28.51 22.47
CA ILE A 580 -7.27 -27.47 23.19
C ILE A 580 -8.02 -27.06 24.46
N LEU A 581 -7.30 -27.02 25.57
CA LEU A 581 -7.78 -26.43 26.82
C LEU A 581 -6.90 -25.25 27.21
N ASP A 582 -7.50 -24.06 27.25
CA ASP A 582 -6.83 -22.83 27.68
C ASP A 582 -7.25 -22.46 29.10
N PHE A 583 -6.27 -22.10 29.92
CA PHE A 583 -6.47 -21.66 31.31
C PHE A 583 -5.77 -20.33 31.53
N THR A 584 -6.47 -19.38 32.11
CA THR A 584 -5.85 -18.23 32.78
C THR A 584 -5.46 -18.63 34.20
N PRO A 585 -4.43 -18.00 34.78
CA PRO A 585 -4.12 -18.24 36.18
C PRO A 585 -5.33 -17.87 37.05
N THR A 586 -5.58 -18.67 38.08
CA THR A 586 -6.56 -18.38 39.13
C THR A 586 -5.98 -17.49 40.23
N GLU A 587 -4.66 -17.48 40.35
CA GLU A 587 -3.90 -16.61 41.25
C GLU A 587 -2.58 -16.27 40.56
N ASP A 588 -2.17 -15.01 40.58
CA ASP A 588 -0.86 -14.55 40.15
C ASP A 588 -0.30 -13.38 40.95
N VAL A 589 1.01 -13.43 41.17
CA VAL A 589 1.69 -12.46 42.03
C VAL A 589 3.16 -12.43 41.68
N TYR A 590 3.85 -11.33 41.97
CA TYR A 590 5.30 -11.36 42.08
C TYR A 590 5.76 -10.91 43.46
N ILE A 591 6.82 -11.54 43.96
CA ILE A 591 7.49 -11.13 45.19
C ILE A 591 8.76 -10.40 44.79
N GLU A 592 8.87 -9.14 45.22
CA GLU A 592 10.09 -8.34 45.11
C GLU A 592 10.78 -8.34 46.48
N ASN A 593 11.92 -9.04 46.55
CA ASN A 593 12.66 -9.32 47.77
C ASN A 593 11.76 -10.03 48.81
N THR A 594 11.14 -9.29 49.72
CA THR A 594 10.22 -9.80 50.74
C THR A 594 8.79 -9.31 50.55
N THR A 595 8.55 -8.37 49.63
CA THR A 595 7.28 -7.69 49.45
C THR A 595 6.47 -8.33 48.33
N THR A 596 5.24 -8.71 48.65
CA THR A 596 4.28 -9.28 47.69
C THR A 596 3.59 -8.17 46.90
N HIS A 597 3.52 -8.31 45.58
CA HIS A 597 2.84 -7.39 44.67
C HIS A 597 1.78 -8.12 43.85
N ASN A 598 0.52 -7.80 44.13
CA ASN A 598 -0.62 -8.15 43.30
C ASN A 598 -1.10 -6.88 42.57
N VAL A 599 -0.68 -6.73 41.33
CA VAL A 599 -0.96 -5.58 40.44
C VAL A 599 -1.06 -6.10 39.01
N ASN A 600 -1.52 -5.25 38.08
CA ASN A 600 -1.72 -5.60 36.68
C ASN A 600 -0.45 -5.98 35.87
N VAL A 601 0.72 -6.08 36.51
CA VAL A 601 2.00 -6.47 35.90
C VAL A 601 2.77 -7.47 36.76
N LEU A 602 3.43 -8.42 36.10
CA LEU A 602 4.29 -9.43 36.70
C LEU A 602 5.74 -9.16 36.30
N LYS A 603 6.60 -8.88 37.29
CA LYS A 603 7.99 -8.49 37.04
C LYS A 603 8.95 -9.63 37.35
N VAL A 604 9.88 -9.89 36.44
CA VAL A 604 10.93 -10.90 36.61
C VAL A 604 12.30 -10.24 36.58
N GLN A 605 13.10 -10.45 37.63
CA GLN A 605 14.45 -9.92 37.74
C GLN A 605 15.25 -10.74 38.76
N GLN A 606 16.55 -10.94 38.51
CA GLN A 606 17.46 -11.56 39.49
C GLN A 606 18.72 -10.71 39.67
N SER A 607 18.55 -9.47 40.16
CA SER A 607 19.64 -8.50 40.38
C SER A 607 19.67 -8.02 41.85
N SER A 608 19.94 -6.72 42.09
CA SER A 608 19.75 -6.07 43.39
C SER A 608 18.30 -6.14 43.89
N SER A 609 17.32 -6.21 42.98
CA SER A 609 15.95 -6.62 43.28
C SER A 609 15.74 -8.06 42.82
N GLN A 610 15.35 -8.94 43.74
CA GLN A 610 14.94 -10.30 43.42
C GLN A 610 13.44 -10.32 43.18
N ARG A 611 13.01 -10.35 41.91
CA ARG A 611 11.60 -10.41 41.52
C ARG A 611 11.28 -11.80 40.97
N THR A 612 10.47 -12.54 41.72
CA THR A 612 10.00 -13.89 41.37
C THR A 612 8.50 -13.86 41.14
N VAL A 613 8.05 -14.37 40.00
CA VAL A 613 6.63 -14.47 39.67
C VAL A 613 6.12 -15.86 40.05
N TYR A 614 4.90 -15.91 40.56
CA TYR A 614 4.15 -17.12 40.88
C TYR A 614 2.83 -17.10 40.14
N LEU A 615 2.54 -18.17 39.40
CA LEU A 615 1.28 -18.38 38.70
C LEU A 615 0.63 -19.65 39.21
N LYS A 616 -0.66 -19.62 39.46
CA LYS A 616 -1.44 -20.82 39.77
C LYS A 616 -2.52 -21.05 38.72
N PHE A 617 -2.65 -22.28 38.25
CA PHE A 617 -3.69 -22.69 37.32
C PHE A 617 -4.56 -23.78 37.95
N ASN A 618 -5.87 -23.68 37.75
CA ASN A 618 -6.81 -24.78 38.02
C ASN A 618 -7.18 -25.46 36.70
N VAL A 619 -6.49 -26.57 36.40
CA VAL A 619 -6.67 -27.34 35.18
C VAL A 619 -7.86 -28.28 35.36
N THR A 620 -8.83 -28.15 34.46
CA THR A 620 -10.05 -28.97 34.43
C THR A 620 -10.42 -29.34 33.00
N GLY A 621 -11.23 -30.38 32.79
CA GLY A 621 -11.66 -30.78 31.44
C GLY A 621 -10.67 -31.64 30.65
N VAL A 622 -9.54 -32.05 31.23
CA VAL A 622 -8.61 -33.00 30.61
C VAL A 622 -9.27 -34.38 30.54
N THR A 623 -9.73 -34.76 29.35
CA THR A 623 -10.44 -36.03 29.06
C THR A 623 -9.61 -37.04 28.28
N LYS A 624 -8.44 -36.60 27.81
CA LYS A 624 -7.55 -37.29 26.88
C LYS A 624 -6.09 -37.13 27.31
N THR A 625 -5.16 -37.78 26.61
CA THR A 625 -3.75 -37.67 26.97
C THR A 625 -3.25 -36.28 26.63
N VAL A 626 -2.57 -35.62 27.57
CA VAL A 626 -1.94 -34.32 27.32
C VAL A 626 -0.66 -34.53 26.51
N ASP A 627 -0.64 -33.97 25.31
CA ASP A 627 0.45 -34.10 24.34
C ASP A 627 1.46 -32.95 24.45
N ALA A 628 0.98 -31.73 24.72
CA ALA A 628 1.84 -30.56 24.94
C ALA A 628 1.29 -29.59 25.99
N ASN A 629 2.23 -28.94 26.70
CA ASN A 629 1.96 -27.99 27.77
C ASN A 629 2.69 -26.68 27.47
N THR A 630 1.97 -25.62 27.09
CA THR A 630 2.62 -24.34 26.75
C THR A 630 2.17 -23.23 27.72
N LEU A 631 3.13 -22.56 28.35
CA LEU A 631 2.90 -21.30 29.06
C LEU A 631 3.23 -20.13 28.14
N THR A 632 2.27 -19.23 27.91
CA THR A 632 2.48 -18.00 27.16
C THR A 632 2.43 -16.78 28.08
N LEU A 633 3.42 -15.90 27.96
CA LEU A 633 3.53 -14.63 28.69
C LEU A 633 3.71 -13.48 27.69
N THR A 634 2.92 -12.41 27.80
CA THR A 634 3.06 -11.24 26.92
C THR A 634 3.76 -10.10 27.65
N CYS A 635 4.84 -9.61 27.06
CA CYS A 635 5.61 -8.48 27.57
C CYS A 635 4.81 -7.18 27.47
N THR A 636 4.79 -6.40 28.54
CA THR A 636 4.00 -5.17 28.65
C THR A 636 4.85 -3.95 28.39
N SER A 637 5.13 -3.17 29.43
CA SER A 637 5.75 -1.85 29.33
C SER A 637 7.27 -1.88 29.34
N ASP A 638 7.88 -3.02 29.69
CA ASP A 638 9.33 -3.11 29.86
C ASP A 638 9.86 -4.48 29.39
N GLY A 639 10.62 -4.44 28.31
CA GLY A 639 11.26 -5.59 27.68
C GLY A 639 12.74 -5.68 28.04
N GLY A 640 13.33 -6.85 27.92
CA GLY A 640 14.71 -7.06 28.32
C GLY A 640 15.25 -8.45 28.04
N THR A 641 16.28 -8.87 28.77
CA THR A 641 16.95 -10.17 28.62
C THR A 641 17.17 -10.84 29.99
N PRO A 642 16.09 -11.11 30.75
CA PRO A 642 16.18 -11.64 32.11
C PRO A 642 16.64 -13.10 32.18
N LYS A 643 16.73 -13.82 31.06
CA LYS A 643 16.96 -15.28 30.97
C LYS A 643 15.97 -16.06 31.83
N LEU A 644 14.74 -16.20 31.35
CA LEU A 644 13.64 -16.80 32.11
C LEU A 644 13.90 -18.28 32.41
N ARG A 645 13.58 -18.69 33.63
CA ARG A 645 13.54 -20.07 34.09
C ARG A 645 12.18 -20.33 34.74
N VAL A 646 11.43 -21.30 34.21
CA VAL A 646 10.13 -21.71 34.74
C VAL A 646 10.30 -23.00 35.51
N TYR A 647 9.89 -23.01 36.77
CA TYR A 647 9.95 -24.17 37.65
C TYR A 647 8.55 -24.62 38.06
N ALA A 648 8.40 -25.92 38.32
CA ALA A 648 7.26 -26.43 39.07
C ALA A 648 7.31 -25.91 40.50
N GLY A 649 6.19 -25.47 41.06
CA GLY A 649 6.08 -25.13 42.48
C GLY A 649 5.97 -26.37 43.36
N SER A 650 6.59 -26.35 44.54
CA SER A 650 6.52 -27.47 45.49
C SER A 650 5.14 -27.66 46.13
N SER A 651 4.26 -26.65 46.05
CA SER A 651 2.86 -26.74 46.46
C SER A 651 2.00 -25.71 45.72
N SER A 652 0.67 -25.88 45.80
CA SER A 652 -0.33 -24.92 45.32
C SER A 652 -1.18 -24.32 46.45
N ASN A 653 -0.69 -24.41 47.70
CA ASN A 653 -1.40 -23.98 48.92
C ASN A 653 -1.12 -22.51 49.25
N TRP A 654 -1.51 -21.61 48.36
CA TRP A 654 -1.33 -20.16 48.53
C TRP A 654 -2.51 -19.39 47.93
N THR A 655 -2.62 -18.10 48.13
CA THR A 655 -3.48 -17.19 47.36
C THR A 655 -2.75 -15.86 47.26
N GLU A 656 -3.12 -15.00 46.31
CA GLU A 656 -2.59 -13.64 46.22
C GLU A 656 -2.70 -12.87 47.53
N ALA A 657 -3.78 -13.10 48.29
CA ALA A 657 -4.00 -12.47 49.59
C ALA A 657 -3.16 -13.06 50.73
N SER A 658 -2.67 -14.29 50.61
CA SER A 658 -1.99 -15.01 51.70
C SER A 658 -0.50 -15.24 51.48
N ILE A 659 -0.02 -15.12 50.25
CA ILE A 659 1.36 -15.42 49.88
C ILE A 659 2.34 -14.32 50.32
N ASN A 660 3.45 -14.74 50.89
CA ASN A 660 4.58 -13.91 51.31
C ASN A 660 5.88 -14.71 51.24
N SER A 661 7.02 -14.05 51.44
CA SER A 661 8.33 -14.69 51.37
C SER A 661 8.54 -15.89 52.32
N GLY A 662 7.79 -15.98 53.41
CA GLY A 662 7.88 -17.08 54.38
C GLY A 662 7.03 -18.31 54.04
N ASN A 663 6.01 -18.18 53.19
CA ASN A 663 5.11 -19.29 52.82
C ASN A 663 5.01 -19.55 51.30
N ALA A 664 5.72 -18.76 50.48
CA ALA A 664 5.75 -18.94 49.04
C ALA A 664 6.26 -20.35 48.67
N PRO A 665 5.66 -21.03 47.67
CA PRO A 665 6.15 -22.32 47.19
C PRO A 665 7.61 -22.24 46.75
N THR A 666 8.39 -23.27 47.07
CA THR A 666 9.78 -23.38 46.62
C THR A 666 9.88 -23.96 45.21
N THR A 667 10.98 -23.67 44.51
CA THR A 667 11.23 -24.19 43.16
C THR A 667 11.53 -25.68 43.16
N GLY A 668 10.73 -26.45 42.42
CA GLY A 668 10.95 -27.85 42.07
C GLY A 668 11.70 -28.00 40.75
N ALA A 669 11.25 -28.95 39.91
CA ALA A 669 11.88 -29.22 38.61
C ALA A 669 11.86 -28.00 37.68
N LEU A 670 12.95 -27.76 36.96
CA LEU A 670 13.00 -26.81 35.86
C LEU A 670 12.20 -27.37 34.67
N LEU A 671 11.22 -26.62 34.20
CA LEU A 671 10.29 -27.03 33.14
C LEU A 671 10.65 -26.40 31.80
N ALA A 672 10.99 -25.11 31.79
CA ALA A 672 11.28 -24.37 30.57
C ALA A 672 12.35 -23.29 30.80
N SER A 673 13.04 -22.90 29.73
CA SER A 673 14.05 -21.82 29.72
C SER A 673 13.87 -20.94 28.49
N TYR A 674 14.13 -19.63 28.63
CA TYR A 674 14.13 -18.69 27.51
C TYR A 674 15.23 -17.64 27.71
N ASP A 675 16.21 -17.62 26.81
CA ASP A 675 17.43 -16.82 26.95
C ASP A 675 17.53 -15.63 25.98
N SER A 676 16.58 -15.50 25.05
CA SER A 676 16.56 -14.43 24.06
C SER A 676 16.08 -13.10 24.65
N PRO A 677 16.37 -11.96 23.99
CA PRO A 677 15.71 -10.70 24.28
C PRO A 677 14.18 -10.81 24.13
N ILE A 678 13.47 -9.98 24.89
CA ILE A 678 12.02 -9.86 24.93
C ILE A 678 11.66 -8.41 24.65
N ALA A 679 10.95 -8.14 23.55
CA ALA A 679 10.49 -6.80 23.20
C ALA A 679 9.11 -6.49 23.81
N VAL A 680 8.83 -5.21 24.04
CA VAL A 680 7.49 -4.72 24.42
C VAL A 680 6.45 -5.21 23.40
N GLY A 681 5.36 -5.82 23.89
CA GLY A 681 4.31 -6.42 23.06
C GLY A 681 4.60 -7.85 22.60
N GLN A 682 5.81 -8.37 22.74
CA GLN A 682 6.15 -9.74 22.36
C GLN A 682 5.49 -10.76 23.29
N SER A 683 4.92 -11.83 22.72
CA SER A 683 4.51 -13.01 23.48
C SER A 683 5.62 -14.07 23.47
N VAL A 684 5.93 -14.62 24.64
CA VAL A 684 6.92 -15.68 24.85
C VAL A 684 6.18 -16.95 25.20
N SER A 685 6.31 -17.99 24.37
CA SER A 685 5.74 -19.32 24.60
C SER A 685 6.80 -20.31 25.08
N LEU A 686 6.52 -20.94 26.21
CA LEU A 686 7.43 -21.81 26.96
C LEU A 686 6.83 -23.21 27.04
N ASP A 687 7.47 -24.19 26.41
CA ASP A 687 7.10 -25.60 26.50
C ASP A 687 7.49 -26.16 27.87
N LEU A 688 6.50 -26.55 28.67
CA LEU A 688 6.65 -27.10 30.02
C LEU A 688 6.91 -28.62 30.02
N GLY A 689 7.08 -29.23 28.84
CA GLY A 689 7.23 -30.66 28.67
C GLY A 689 5.98 -31.41 29.13
N LYS A 690 6.16 -32.49 29.90
CA LYS A 690 5.04 -33.33 30.40
C LYS A 690 4.63 -33.00 31.84
N HIS A 691 4.82 -31.76 32.29
CA HIS A 691 4.53 -31.38 33.68
C HIS A 691 3.05 -31.51 34.05
N ILE A 692 2.16 -31.12 33.14
CA ILE A 692 0.71 -31.17 33.34
C ILE A 692 0.19 -32.37 32.57
N THR A 693 -0.39 -33.33 33.29
CA THR A 693 -0.85 -34.62 32.72
C THR A 693 -2.33 -34.88 32.94
N GLY A 694 -3.04 -34.00 33.64
CA GLY A 694 -4.44 -34.19 34.01
C GLY A 694 -5.02 -33.03 34.83
N ASN A 695 -6.29 -33.16 35.23
CA ASN A 695 -6.98 -32.18 36.06
C ASN A 695 -6.29 -31.98 37.42
N GLY A 696 -6.22 -30.74 37.89
CA GLY A 696 -5.61 -30.41 39.18
C GLY A 696 -5.14 -28.95 39.27
N THR A 697 -4.60 -28.59 40.44
CA THR A 697 -4.06 -27.26 40.69
C THR A 697 -2.53 -27.25 40.59
N TYR A 698 -1.99 -26.47 39.65
CA TYR A 698 -0.56 -26.39 39.37
C TYR A 698 -0.03 -25.00 39.68
N THR A 699 1.17 -24.94 40.27
CA THR A 699 1.90 -23.68 40.50
C THR A 699 3.14 -23.65 39.63
N LEU A 700 3.36 -22.56 38.91
CA LEU A 700 4.57 -22.27 38.15
C LEU A 700 5.31 -21.10 38.79
N ILE A 701 6.63 -21.22 38.93
CA ILE A 701 7.49 -20.18 39.50
C ILE A 701 8.45 -19.71 38.42
N ILE A 702 8.47 -18.41 38.15
CA ILE A 702 9.29 -17.83 37.08
C ILE A 702 10.35 -16.92 37.70
N LYS A 703 11.60 -17.17 37.33
CA LYS A 703 12.77 -16.41 37.78
C LYS A 703 13.60 -15.95 36.58
N GLY A 704 14.29 -14.83 36.74
CA GLY A 704 15.42 -14.49 35.87
C GLY A 704 16.63 -15.36 36.23
N ASN A 705 17.61 -15.41 35.35
CA ASN A 705 18.93 -16.01 35.56
C ASN A 705 20.07 -15.10 35.07
N ASN A 706 19.81 -13.78 35.05
CA ASN A 706 20.74 -12.75 34.61
C ASN A 706 20.74 -11.57 35.60
N GLY A 707 21.94 -11.19 36.05
CA GLY A 707 22.19 -10.35 37.23
C GLY A 707 21.80 -8.87 37.14
N SER A 708 21.29 -8.38 36.00
CA SER A 708 21.12 -6.93 35.80
C SER A 708 19.99 -6.52 34.83
N ASN A 709 19.11 -7.43 34.42
CA ASN A 709 18.10 -7.14 33.40
C ASN A 709 16.73 -7.72 33.81
N ASP A 710 15.65 -7.00 33.58
CA ASP A 710 14.27 -7.38 33.90
C ASP A 710 13.36 -7.49 32.67
N ALA A 711 12.19 -8.09 32.86
CA ALA A 711 11.08 -8.02 31.91
C ALA A 711 9.77 -8.03 32.66
N TRP A 712 8.79 -7.29 32.12
CA TRP A 712 7.48 -7.11 32.74
C TRP A 712 6.42 -7.76 31.85
N PHE A 713 5.61 -8.63 32.44
CA PHE A 713 4.55 -9.35 31.77
C PHE A 713 3.20 -8.87 32.26
N ASN A 714 2.14 -9.12 31.49
CA ASN A 714 0.77 -8.88 31.94
C ASN A 714 0.45 -9.82 33.11
N ALA A 715 -0.31 -9.32 34.08
CA ALA A 715 -0.95 -10.13 35.10
C ALA A 715 -2.36 -10.58 34.66
N SER A 716 -3.04 -11.37 35.48
CA SER A 716 -4.40 -11.86 35.20
C SER A 716 -5.45 -10.75 35.12
N GLU A 717 -5.19 -9.59 35.73
CA GLU A 717 -6.03 -8.39 35.70
C GLU A 717 -5.86 -7.55 34.43
N ALA A 718 -4.84 -7.83 33.61
CA ALA A 718 -4.61 -7.08 32.39
C ALA A 718 -5.77 -7.22 31.40
N ALA A 719 -6.10 -6.16 30.65
CA ALA A 719 -7.22 -6.21 29.70
C ALA A 719 -7.00 -7.25 28.58
N ASN A 720 -5.76 -7.41 28.11
CA ASN A 720 -5.35 -8.32 27.04
C ASN A 720 -3.98 -8.95 27.37
N GLY A 721 -3.63 -10.04 26.67
CA GLY A 721 -2.29 -10.65 26.78
C GLY A 721 -1.98 -11.27 28.15
N LYS A 722 -3.01 -11.71 28.87
CA LYS A 722 -2.89 -12.37 30.19
C LYS A 722 -1.99 -13.62 30.10
N PRO A 723 -1.33 -14.02 31.20
CA PRO A 723 -0.66 -15.32 31.25
C PRO A 723 -1.64 -16.42 30.87
N LYS A 724 -1.21 -17.33 30.00
CA LYS A 724 -2.07 -18.40 29.49
C LYS A 724 -1.34 -19.73 29.52
N LEU A 725 -1.98 -20.73 30.11
CA LEU A 725 -1.58 -22.12 30.00
C LEU A 725 -2.45 -22.80 28.95
N THR A 726 -1.83 -23.35 27.91
CA THR A 726 -2.50 -24.08 26.84
C THR A 726 -2.10 -25.55 26.90
N LEU A 727 -3.08 -26.43 27.00
CA LEU A 727 -2.92 -27.87 26.88
C LEU A 727 -3.45 -28.34 25.52
N SER A 728 -2.66 -29.16 24.83
CA SER A 728 -3.09 -29.89 23.63
C SER A 728 -3.34 -31.34 24.01
N LEU A 729 -4.54 -31.87 23.73
CA LEU A 729 -4.89 -33.26 24.02
C LEU A 729 -5.03 -34.11 22.75
N GLN A 730 -4.63 -35.38 22.86
CA GLN A 730 -4.81 -36.42 21.84
C GLN A 730 -5.68 -37.59 22.31
#